data_AF-A0A674AP13-F1
#
_entry.id   AF-A0A674AP13-F1
#
_cell.length_a   1.000
_cell.length_b   1.000
_cell.length_c   1.000
_cell.angle_alpha   90.00
_cell.angle_beta   90.00
_cell.angle_gamma   90.00
#
_symmetry.space_group_name_H-M   'P 1'
#
loop_
_entity.id
_entity.type
_entity.pdbx_description
1 polymer ?
#
loop_
_entity_poly.entity_id
_entity_poly.type
_entity_poly.pdbx_seq_one_letter_code
_entity_poly.pdbx_strand_id
1 'polypeptide(L)'
;MKKTAFLACLLAELALTAFVLASEGGAAHCSALCRCEIRPWFSPSSIYTEAPTVDCNDLGLSTMPERLPSDTQVLLLQTNNIISVEKPLDYLANITEIDLSQNNISSVSDVHLGPLPQLLSLHMEENWVQALSDNCLPSLPNLQEFYINHNLISSISPGAFRGLGRLLRLHLNSNHLRGINRVWFQPLPRLEILMIGENPIAQLSDMNFKPLVNLRSLVLARMNLSEIPDDTLVGLDNLESVSFFDNLFDRVPQAALKKAKSLKFLDLNKNPIERIQRGDFVDMIHLKELGINSMPVLVSIDSFALNNLPELTKIEATNNPKLSYIHPNAFHKLPRLETLMLNSNALSALHHSTVDSLPNLREVSMHSNPIRCDCVIRWINMNQTGVRFMEPDSLFCVDPPEYQGQHVRKVHFREMTEICLPLISPGSLPDRVTVGKRSSVTLHCRAFGEPEPEIYWVTPSGDRVLPNSVSDKYYMHPEGTFDIYDTTMLEAGLYTCVAHNLVGADLKSVLLVVDGYFPHPSDNGNALHVDVRSVQPNSVSVSWDNTHGGLISNIKWFTMANAKHPSMAYTARVPTDVKVYRLTHLNPSTQYRVCVEVTSMQLRHNKDCVNVTTKGLAYTVESSEKWDTVVMAACAVLFIVVAVACSIIYTSLQSQHFYRKLMVDQTESMLGPSTRPSSASSLTELCVAGVKVKATVIDLPDNSM
;
A
#
# COMPACT_ATOMS: atom_id res chain seq x y z
N MET A 1 86.28 -42.74 23.09
CA MET A 1 84.94 -43.38 23.13
C MET A 1 83.86 -42.48 23.77
N LYS A 2 83.84 -41.16 23.53
CA LYS A 2 82.78 -40.25 24.06
C LYS A 2 82.07 -39.39 23.00
N LYS A 3 82.49 -39.44 21.73
CA LYS A 3 81.85 -38.68 20.63
C LYS A 3 80.84 -39.50 19.80
N THR A 4 80.91 -40.83 19.85
CA THR A 4 79.99 -41.72 19.11
C THR A 4 78.68 -42.00 19.86
N ALA A 5 78.67 -41.93 21.19
CA ALA A 5 77.47 -42.13 22.00
C ALA A 5 76.50 -40.94 21.96
N PHE A 6 77.02 -39.72 21.82
CA PHE A 6 76.18 -38.51 21.76
C PHE A 6 75.44 -38.38 20.43
N LEU A 7 76.08 -38.78 19.32
CA LEU A 7 75.45 -38.79 17.99
C LEU A 7 74.37 -39.88 17.87
N ALA A 8 74.55 -41.02 18.55
CA ALA A 8 73.57 -42.10 18.59
C ALA A 8 72.32 -41.72 19.43
N CYS A 9 72.49 -41.00 20.54
CA CYS A 9 71.35 -40.48 21.32
C CYS A 9 70.58 -39.38 20.58
N LEU A 10 71.26 -38.47 19.88
CA LEU A 10 70.58 -37.41 19.12
C LEU A 10 69.78 -37.96 17.93
N LEU A 11 70.31 -39.00 17.26
CA LEU A 11 69.62 -39.69 16.17
C LEU A 11 68.45 -40.56 16.68
N ALA A 12 68.57 -41.13 17.89
CA ALA A 12 67.47 -41.86 18.52
C ALA A 12 66.35 -40.94 19.00
N GLU A 13 66.66 -39.76 19.54
CA GLU A 13 65.65 -38.75 19.91
C GLU A 13 64.97 -38.14 18.68
N LEU A 14 65.72 -37.86 17.60
CA LEU A 14 65.14 -37.41 16.33
C LEU A 14 64.26 -38.50 15.68
N ALA A 15 64.66 -39.77 15.77
CA ALA A 15 63.85 -40.90 15.30
C ALA A 15 62.60 -41.11 16.15
N LEU A 16 62.66 -40.91 17.48
CA LEU A 16 61.49 -40.96 18.36
C LEU A 16 60.56 -39.75 18.17
N THR A 17 61.07 -38.54 17.93
CA THR A 17 60.22 -37.39 17.57
C THR A 17 59.62 -37.54 16.17
N ALA A 18 60.31 -38.18 15.24
CA ALA A 18 59.77 -38.54 13.93
C ALA A 18 58.74 -39.68 14.03
N PHE A 19 58.90 -40.61 14.98
CA PHE A 19 57.91 -41.66 15.25
C PHE A 19 56.70 -41.15 16.04
N VAL A 20 56.86 -40.17 16.93
CA VAL A 20 55.76 -39.53 17.68
C VAL A 20 54.96 -38.59 16.76
N LEU A 21 55.59 -37.94 15.77
CA LEU A 21 54.89 -37.24 14.68
C LEU A 21 54.34 -38.20 13.59
N ALA A 22 54.73 -39.47 13.60
CA ALA A 22 54.17 -40.52 12.72
C ALA A 22 53.21 -41.47 13.45
N SER A 23 52.86 -41.16 14.71
CA SER A 23 52.00 -41.97 15.58
C SER A 23 50.88 -41.13 16.20
N GLU A 24 50.25 -40.27 15.40
CA GLU A 24 48.83 -39.96 15.56
C GLU A 24 48.05 -40.86 14.61
N GLY A 25 47.43 -41.90 15.17
CA GLY A 25 46.68 -42.89 14.42
C GLY A 25 45.45 -42.27 13.75
N GLY A 26 45.25 -42.60 12.47
CA GLY A 26 43.91 -42.62 11.86
C GLY A 26 43.61 -41.63 10.73
N ALA A 27 44.58 -40.89 10.18
CA ALA A 27 44.28 -40.02 9.03
C ALA A 27 44.17 -40.83 7.72
N ALA A 28 42.94 -41.23 7.38
CA ALA A 28 42.60 -41.68 6.03
C ALA A 28 43.05 -40.60 5.03
N HIS A 29 43.86 -40.98 4.04
CA HIS A 29 44.45 -40.02 3.10
C HIS A 29 43.34 -39.26 2.36
N CYS A 30 43.28 -37.95 2.58
CA CYS A 30 42.50 -37.03 1.75
C CYS A 30 43.04 -37.04 0.32
N SER A 31 42.15 -36.97 -0.69
CA SER A 31 42.58 -36.83 -2.09
C SER A 31 43.47 -35.61 -2.24
N ALA A 32 44.60 -35.72 -2.96
CA ALA A 32 45.60 -34.65 -3.08
C ALA A 32 45.06 -33.34 -3.70
N LEU A 33 43.94 -33.42 -4.43
CA LEU A 33 43.28 -32.26 -5.04
C LEU A 33 42.22 -31.64 -4.13
N CYS A 34 41.70 -32.38 -3.16
CA CYS A 34 40.59 -31.94 -2.31
C CYS A 34 41.07 -31.52 -0.92
N ARG A 35 40.24 -30.76 -0.21
CA ARG A 35 40.48 -30.33 1.16
C ARG A 35 39.55 -31.06 2.12
N CYS A 36 40.10 -31.76 3.10
CA CYS A 36 39.33 -32.45 4.12
C CYS A 36 39.39 -31.69 5.45
N GLU A 37 38.24 -31.29 5.99
CA GLU A 37 38.14 -30.57 7.26
C GLU A 37 36.79 -30.76 7.94
N ILE A 38 36.68 -30.38 9.21
CA ILE A 38 35.41 -30.39 9.94
C ILE A 38 34.72 -29.04 9.70
N ARG A 39 33.49 -29.07 9.17
CA ARG A 39 32.69 -27.87 8.90
C ARG A 39 31.35 -27.89 9.65
N PRO A 40 30.76 -26.71 9.93
CA PRO A 40 29.37 -26.60 10.32
C PRO A 40 28.46 -27.28 9.31
N TRP A 41 27.58 -28.16 9.78
CA TRP A 41 26.54 -28.80 8.99
C TRP A 41 25.21 -28.71 9.72
N PHE A 42 24.15 -28.42 8.96
CA PHE A 42 22.80 -28.34 9.48
C PHE A 42 21.98 -29.49 8.93
N SER A 43 21.31 -30.23 9.83
CA SER A 43 20.34 -31.22 9.38
C SER A 43 19.19 -30.57 8.62
N PRO A 44 18.40 -31.35 7.85
CA PRO A 44 17.14 -30.87 7.28
C PRO A 44 16.15 -30.29 8.31
N SER A 45 16.30 -30.64 9.58
CA SER A 45 15.55 -30.07 10.71
C SER A 45 16.20 -28.82 11.33
N SER A 46 17.19 -28.23 10.64
CA SER A 46 17.96 -27.04 11.06
C SER A 46 18.72 -27.21 12.38
N ILE A 47 19.16 -28.43 12.70
CA ILE A 47 19.97 -28.71 13.90
C ILE A 47 21.44 -28.56 13.54
N TYR A 48 22.15 -27.70 14.26
CA TYR A 48 23.59 -27.50 14.11
C TYR A 48 24.39 -28.71 14.60
N THR A 49 25.35 -29.14 13.78
CA THR A 49 26.38 -30.13 14.14
C THR A 49 27.68 -29.84 13.38
N GLU A 50 28.75 -30.52 13.74
CA GLU A 50 30.03 -30.46 13.02
C GLU A 50 30.27 -31.78 12.28
N ALA A 51 30.61 -31.72 11.00
CA ALA A 51 30.70 -32.89 10.14
C ALA A 51 32.06 -32.95 9.38
N PRO A 52 32.72 -34.12 9.33
CA PRO A 52 33.85 -34.37 8.44
C PRO A 52 33.44 -34.14 6.98
N THR A 53 34.02 -33.10 6.37
CA THR A 53 33.68 -32.61 5.03
C THR A 53 34.86 -32.79 4.10
N VAL A 54 34.61 -33.34 2.92
CA VAL A 54 35.57 -33.36 1.81
C VAL A 54 35.12 -32.34 0.78
N ASP A 55 35.91 -31.28 0.63
CA ASP A 55 35.68 -30.19 -0.30
C ASP A 55 36.54 -30.38 -1.56
N CYS A 56 35.89 -30.66 -2.68
CA CYS A 56 36.46 -30.82 -4.01
C CYS A 56 35.88 -29.80 -5.01
N ASN A 57 35.43 -28.64 -4.53
CA ASN A 57 34.77 -27.62 -5.34
C ASN A 57 35.75 -26.87 -6.27
N ASP A 58 35.29 -26.48 -7.47
CA ASP A 58 36.05 -25.63 -8.41
C ASP A 58 37.44 -26.17 -8.77
N LEU A 59 37.52 -27.48 -9.01
CA LEU A 59 38.77 -28.17 -9.34
C LEU A 59 38.83 -28.61 -10.81
N GLY A 60 37.78 -28.32 -11.60
CA GLY A 60 37.66 -28.72 -13.00
C GLY A 60 37.57 -30.24 -13.20
N LEU A 61 37.15 -31.00 -12.19
CA LEU A 61 37.09 -32.46 -12.20
C LEU A 61 36.12 -32.96 -13.27
N SER A 62 36.57 -33.87 -14.14
CA SER A 62 35.68 -34.57 -15.09
C SER A 62 35.11 -35.88 -14.52
N THR A 63 35.74 -36.40 -13.47
CA THR A 63 35.38 -37.66 -12.80
C THR A 63 35.59 -37.54 -11.30
N MET A 64 34.89 -38.35 -10.52
CA MET A 64 35.05 -38.45 -9.06
C MET A 64 36.48 -38.85 -8.65
N PRO A 65 37.01 -38.34 -7.51
CA PRO A 65 38.26 -38.84 -6.93
C PRO A 65 38.21 -40.35 -6.63
N GLU A 66 39.32 -41.08 -6.83
CA GLU A 66 39.32 -42.55 -6.74
C GLU A 66 39.00 -43.11 -5.36
N ARG A 67 39.44 -42.45 -4.28
CA ARG A 67 39.14 -42.82 -2.90
C ARG A 67 38.97 -41.58 -2.04
N LEU A 68 37.92 -41.61 -1.21
CA LEU A 68 37.61 -40.61 -0.22
C LEU A 68 37.82 -41.21 1.19
N PRO A 69 38.08 -40.38 2.23
CA PRO A 69 38.12 -40.84 3.61
C PRO A 69 36.82 -41.57 4.02
N SER A 70 36.92 -42.71 4.72
CA SER A 70 35.75 -43.53 5.07
C SER A 70 34.82 -42.88 6.10
N ASP A 71 35.31 -41.89 6.84
CA ASP A 71 34.58 -41.09 7.83
C ASP A 71 33.90 -39.86 7.24
N THR A 72 34.00 -39.63 5.92
CA THR A 72 33.34 -38.53 5.20
C THR A 72 31.83 -38.54 5.47
N GLN A 73 31.31 -37.42 5.97
CA GLN A 73 29.88 -37.18 6.15
C GLN A 73 29.33 -36.24 5.07
N VAL A 74 30.10 -35.22 4.68
CA VAL A 74 29.69 -34.25 3.65
C VAL A 74 30.70 -34.29 2.51
N LEU A 75 30.21 -34.39 1.27
CA LEU A 75 31.02 -34.38 0.06
C LEU A 75 30.58 -33.24 -0.86
N LEU A 76 31.47 -32.28 -1.09
CA LEU A 76 31.20 -31.12 -1.94
C LEU A 76 31.98 -31.24 -3.25
N LEU A 77 31.27 -31.24 -4.38
CA LEU A 77 31.82 -31.36 -5.74
C LEU A 77 31.23 -30.30 -6.68
N GLN A 78 30.77 -29.17 -6.14
CA GLN A 78 30.15 -28.10 -6.89
C GLN A 78 31.13 -27.46 -7.89
N THR A 79 30.60 -26.91 -8.98
CA THR A 79 31.36 -26.15 -9.98
C THR A 79 32.50 -27.00 -10.58
N ASN A 80 32.17 -28.16 -11.12
CA ASN A 80 33.11 -29.07 -11.79
C ASN A 80 32.59 -29.46 -13.18
N ASN A 81 33.27 -30.39 -13.86
CA ASN A 81 32.93 -30.86 -15.20
C ASN A 81 32.46 -32.33 -15.18
N ILE A 82 31.88 -32.80 -14.07
CA ILE A 82 31.49 -34.21 -13.90
C ILE A 82 30.29 -34.51 -14.78
N ILE A 83 30.38 -35.60 -15.55
CA ILE A 83 29.31 -36.04 -16.46
C ILE A 83 28.54 -37.23 -15.86
N SER A 84 29.23 -38.12 -15.15
CA SER A 84 28.69 -39.32 -14.53
C SER A 84 29.47 -39.73 -13.28
N VAL A 85 28.80 -40.48 -12.41
CA VAL A 85 29.41 -41.16 -11.24
C VAL A 85 29.29 -42.66 -11.47
N GLU A 86 30.36 -43.28 -11.98
CA GLU A 86 30.34 -44.70 -12.35
C GLU A 86 30.57 -45.66 -11.17
N LYS A 87 31.35 -45.22 -10.17
CA LYS A 87 31.74 -46.06 -9.02
C LYS A 87 30.84 -45.78 -7.82
N PRO A 88 30.21 -46.81 -7.22
CA PRO A 88 29.35 -46.63 -6.05
C PRO A 88 30.16 -46.18 -4.82
N LEU A 89 29.49 -45.41 -3.97
CA LEU A 89 30.06 -44.81 -2.76
C LEU A 89 29.69 -45.60 -1.49
N ASP A 90 29.26 -46.86 -1.62
CA ASP A 90 28.77 -47.74 -0.55
C ASP A 90 29.73 -47.89 0.65
N TYR A 91 31.02 -47.62 0.44
CA TYR A 91 32.04 -47.65 1.48
C TYR A 91 31.97 -46.44 2.44
N LEU A 92 31.27 -45.36 2.05
CA LEU A 92 31.04 -44.16 2.84
C LEU A 92 29.78 -44.32 3.70
N ALA A 93 29.85 -45.17 4.72
CA ALA A 93 28.68 -45.57 5.51
C ALA A 93 27.98 -44.41 6.26
N ASN A 94 28.70 -43.31 6.53
CA ASN A 94 28.23 -42.18 7.32
C ASN A 94 27.88 -40.94 6.47
N ILE A 95 27.88 -41.04 5.14
CA ILE A 95 27.61 -39.89 4.28
C ILE A 95 26.17 -39.39 4.44
N THR A 96 26.02 -38.11 4.78
CA THR A 96 24.74 -37.43 5.01
C THR A 96 24.39 -36.47 3.89
N GLU A 97 25.39 -35.89 3.21
CA GLU A 97 25.18 -34.90 2.16
C GLU A 97 26.17 -35.09 1.00
N ILE A 98 25.65 -35.01 -0.22
CA ILE A 98 26.43 -35.01 -1.46
C ILE A 98 25.98 -33.81 -2.28
N ASP A 99 26.93 -32.96 -2.65
CA ASP A 99 26.71 -31.84 -3.54
C ASP A 99 27.38 -32.05 -4.90
N LEU A 100 26.56 -32.25 -5.94
CA LEU A 100 26.94 -32.39 -7.35
C LEU A 100 26.39 -31.22 -8.19
N SER A 101 26.07 -30.09 -7.57
CA SER A 101 25.56 -28.91 -8.26
C SER A 101 26.57 -28.33 -9.26
N GLN A 102 26.10 -27.59 -10.27
CA GLN A 102 26.96 -26.90 -11.24
C GLN A 102 27.98 -27.85 -11.92
N ASN A 103 27.48 -28.95 -12.48
CA ASN A 103 28.25 -29.95 -13.22
C ASN A 103 27.61 -30.21 -14.60
N ASN A 104 28.12 -31.19 -15.33
CA ASN A 104 27.69 -31.52 -16.69
C ASN A 104 26.82 -32.80 -16.75
N ILE A 105 26.10 -33.13 -15.67
CA ILE A 105 25.32 -34.37 -15.58
C ILE A 105 24.05 -34.25 -16.44
N SER A 106 23.86 -35.20 -17.35
CA SER A 106 22.73 -35.19 -18.31
C SER A 106 21.56 -36.09 -17.89
N SER A 107 21.79 -37.06 -17.00
CA SER A 107 20.76 -37.94 -16.47
C SER A 107 21.06 -38.31 -15.02
N VAL A 108 20.02 -38.38 -14.19
CA VAL A 108 20.13 -38.92 -12.81
C VAL A 108 20.58 -40.38 -12.83
N SER A 109 20.27 -41.11 -13.91
CA SER A 109 20.70 -42.50 -14.06
C SER A 109 22.23 -42.65 -14.20
N ASP A 110 22.93 -41.58 -14.60
CA ASP A 110 24.39 -41.58 -14.73
C ASP A 110 25.09 -41.41 -13.37
N VAL A 111 24.32 -41.22 -12.29
CA VAL A 111 24.84 -41.01 -10.93
C VAL A 111 24.63 -42.28 -10.09
N HIS A 112 25.56 -43.24 -10.23
CA HIS A 112 25.51 -44.50 -9.50
C HIS A 112 26.13 -44.37 -8.11
N LEU A 113 25.38 -43.82 -7.15
CA LEU A 113 25.84 -43.67 -5.76
C LEU A 113 25.85 -45.00 -4.96
N GLY A 114 25.03 -45.96 -5.37
CA GLY A 114 24.77 -47.19 -4.65
C GLY A 114 23.95 -46.98 -3.34
N PRO A 115 23.78 -48.01 -2.49
CA PRO A 115 23.03 -47.90 -1.24
C PRO A 115 23.71 -47.01 -0.19
N LEU A 116 23.19 -45.78 -0.03
CA LEU A 116 23.63 -44.83 0.99
C LEU A 116 22.52 -44.61 2.03
N PRO A 117 22.45 -45.44 3.09
CA PRO A 117 21.34 -45.38 4.05
C PRO A 117 21.37 -44.15 4.96
N GLN A 118 22.50 -43.45 5.10
CA GLN A 118 22.58 -42.23 5.91
C GLN A 118 22.39 -40.95 5.10
N LEU A 119 22.31 -41.04 3.77
CA LEU A 119 22.21 -39.85 2.93
C LEU A 119 20.86 -39.16 3.13
N LEU A 120 20.90 -37.88 3.49
CA LEU A 120 19.76 -37.03 3.79
C LEU A 120 19.54 -35.94 2.75
N SER A 121 20.61 -35.36 2.21
CA SER A 121 20.54 -34.31 1.18
C SER A 121 21.35 -34.68 -0.07
N LEU A 122 20.75 -34.42 -1.24
CA LEU A 122 21.39 -34.57 -2.54
C LEU A 122 21.14 -33.30 -3.38
N HIS A 123 22.22 -32.64 -3.75
CA HIS A 123 22.21 -31.44 -4.60
C HIS A 123 22.65 -31.79 -6.03
N MET A 124 21.82 -31.42 -7.00
CA MET A 124 22.01 -31.66 -8.44
C MET A 124 21.51 -30.47 -9.28
N GLU A 125 21.36 -29.30 -8.67
CA GLU A 125 20.98 -28.07 -9.36
C GLU A 125 22.04 -27.61 -10.37
N GLU A 126 21.63 -26.82 -11.36
CA GLU A 126 22.53 -26.28 -12.40
C GLU A 126 23.30 -27.36 -13.16
N ASN A 127 22.61 -28.45 -13.53
CA ASN A 127 23.10 -29.51 -14.40
C ASN A 127 22.27 -29.53 -15.71
N TRP A 128 22.42 -30.58 -16.52
CA TRP A 128 21.74 -30.71 -17.82
C TRP A 128 20.70 -31.83 -17.87
N VAL A 129 20.10 -32.17 -16.72
CA VAL A 129 19.14 -33.28 -16.63
C VAL A 129 17.88 -32.95 -17.43
N GLN A 130 17.51 -33.83 -18.37
CA GLN A 130 16.38 -33.59 -19.29
C GLN A 130 15.08 -34.31 -18.89
N ALA A 131 15.17 -35.40 -18.14
CA ALA A 131 14.04 -36.20 -17.71
C ALA A 131 14.34 -36.99 -16.43
N LEU A 132 13.29 -37.28 -15.65
CA LEU A 132 13.36 -38.20 -14.51
C LEU A 132 12.67 -39.52 -14.86
N SER A 133 13.46 -40.58 -14.99
CA SER A 133 13.00 -41.95 -15.24
C SER A 133 12.42 -42.60 -13.98
N ASP A 134 11.62 -43.66 -14.16
CA ASP A 134 11.08 -44.45 -13.06
C ASP A 134 12.20 -45.00 -12.16
N ASN A 135 12.04 -44.83 -10.84
CA ASN A 135 12.99 -45.27 -9.82
C ASN A 135 14.42 -44.74 -10.06
N CYS A 136 14.57 -43.46 -10.45
CA CYS A 136 15.89 -42.86 -10.71
C CYS A 136 16.81 -42.80 -9.47
N LEU A 137 16.25 -42.82 -8.25
CA LEU A 137 16.99 -42.83 -6.98
C LEU A 137 16.51 -43.99 -6.07
N PRO A 138 16.62 -45.25 -6.51
CA PRO A 138 15.98 -46.38 -5.80
C PRO A 138 16.69 -46.74 -4.48
N SER A 139 17.95 -46.32 -4.34
CA SER A 139 18.88 -46.76 -3.28
C SER A 139 19.10 -45.73 -2.17
N LEU A 140 18.28 -44.67 -2.11
CA LEU A 140 18.38 -43.58 -1.12
C LEU A 140 17.12 -43.51 -0.22
N PRO A 141 16.88 -44.52 0.64
CA PRO A 141 15.61 -44.68 1.35
C PRO A 141 15.36 -43.62 2.43
N ASN A 142 16.42 -42.91 2.86
CA ASN A 142 16.38 -41.91 3.91
C ASN A 142 16.54 -40.47 3.42
N LEU A 143 16.57 -40.26 2.10
CA LEU A 143 16.68 -38.93 1.51
C LEU A 143 15.52 -38.04 1.97
N GLN A 144 15.85 -36.86 2.45
CA GLN A 144 14.91 -35.84 2.97
C GLN A 144 14.88 -34.61 2.07
N GLU A 145 16.00 -34.26 1.44
CA GLU A 145 16.10 -33.10 0.56
C GLU A 145 16.65 -33.51 -0.80
N PHE A 146 15.98 -33.06 -1.85
CA PHE A 146 16.43 -33.29 -3.21
C PHE A 146 16.31 -32.00 -4.02
N TYR A 147 17.46 -31.47 -4.40
CA TYR A 147 17.59 -30.25 -5.19
C TYR A 147 17.93 -30.62 -6.64
N ILE A 148 17.02 -30.32 -7.56
CA ILE A 148 17.21 -30.56 -9.00
C ILE A 148 16.64 -29.42 -9.85
N ASN A 149 16.62 -28.22 -9.26
CA ASN A 149 16.26 -26.98 -9.93
C ASN A 149 17.33 -26.53 -10.93
N HIS A 150 17.01 -25.55 -11.78
CA HIS A 150 17.92 -25.05 -12.82
C HIS A 150 18.51 -26.16 -13.71
N ASN A 151 17.64 -27.06 -14.18
CA ASN A 151 17.98 -28.13 -15.10
C ASN A 151 17.11 -28.00 -16.37
N LEU A 152 17.10 -29.02 -17.22
CA LEU A 152 16.37 -29.05 -18.49
C LEU A 152 15.16 -30.00 -18.44
N ILE A 153 14.64 -30.30 -17.24
CA ILE A 153 13.65 -31.38 -17.05
C ILE A 153 12.34 -31.02 -17.75
N SER A 154 12.02 -31.78 -18.80
CA SER A 154 10.79 -31.61 -19.58
C SER A 154 9.74 -32.68 -19.28
N SER A 155 10.14 -33.81 -18.69
CA SER A 155 9.24 -34.91 -18.34
C SER A 155 9.67 -35.64 -17.08
N ILE A 156 8.69 -36.05 -16.28
CA ILE A 156 8.86 -36.86 -15.07
C ILE A 156 7.99 -38.11 -15.22
N SER A 157 8.58 -39.29 -15.12
CA SER A 157 7.85 -40.56 -15.19
C SER A 157 6.97 -40.77 -13.93
N PRO A 158 5.82 -41.46 -14.02
CA PRO A 158 4.90 -41.66 -12.90
C PRO A 158 5.51 -42.30 -11.64
N GLY A 159 6.53 -43.13 -11.80
CA GLY A 159 7.25 -43.80 -10.72
C GLY A 159 8.62 -43.20 -10.41
N ALA A 160 8.93 -41.98 -10.89
CA ALA A 160 10.26 -41.38 -10.74
C ALA A 160 10.72 -41.27 -9.27
N PHE A 161 9.80 -40.88 -8.38
CA PHE A 161 10.08 -40.67 -6.96
C PHE A 161 9.76 -41.89 -6.05
N ARG A 162 9.56 -43.07 -6.63
CA ARG A 162 9.36 -44.30 -5.83
C ARG A 162 10.59 -44.57 -4.97
N GLY A 163 10.37 -44.95 -3.71
CA GLY A 163 11.43 -45.16 -2.73
C GLY A 163 11.75 -43.93 -1.87
N LEU A 164 11.40 -42.72 -2.31
CA LEU A 164 11.69 -41.47 -1.60
C LEU A 164 10.61 -41.09 -0.56
N GLY A 165 10.09 -42.07 0.19
CA GLY A 165 8.97 -41.87 1.14
C GLY A 165 9.31 -41.06 2.40
N ARG A 166 10.56 -40.60 2.54
CA ARG A 166 11.02 -39.71 3.62
C ARG A 166 11.35 -38.29 3.15
N LEU A 167 11.14 -38.01 1.86
CA LEU A 167 11.42 -36.70 1.30
C LEU A 167 10.54 -35.62 1.95
N LEU A 168 11.17 -34.55 2.41
CA LEU A 168 10.59 -33.37 3.05
C LEU A 168 10.63 -32.16 2.12
N ARG A 169 11.71 -32.00 1.34
CA ARG A 169 11.92 -30.87 0.43
C ARG A 169 12.24 -31.35 -0.98
N LEU A 170 11.51 -30.83 -1.96
CA LEU A 170 11.72 -31.12 -3.38
C LEU A 170 11.74 -29.81 -4.17
N HIS A 171 12.89 -29.54 -4.80
CA HIS A 171 13.10 -28.36 -5.62
C HIS A 171 13.17 -28.75 -7.10
N LEU A 172 12.14 -28.37 -7.85
CA LEU A 172 11.95 -28.60 -9.29
C LEU A 172 11.85 -27.28 -10.07
N ASN A 173 12.09 -26.14 -9.43
CA ASN A 173 11.95 -24.84 -10.09
C ASN A 173 12.97 -24.64 -11.21
N SER A 174 12.64 -23.75 -12.15
CA SER A 174 13.54 -23.36 -13.24
C SER A 174 13.93 -24.58 -14.11
N ASN A 175 12.90 -25.26 -14.62
CA ASN A 175 12.99 -26.43 -15.49
C ASN A 175 12.09 -26.22 -16.74
N HIS A 176 11.82 -27.27 -17.51
CA HIS A 176 11.03 -27.21 -18.75
C HIS A 176 9.71 -27.99 -18.68
N LEU A 177 9.14 -28.15 -17.48
CA LEU A 177 7.88 -28.86 -17.29
C LEU A 177 6.71 -28.07 -17.90
N ARG A 178 5.86 -28.77 -18.68
CA ARG A 178 4.69 -28.17 -19.34
C ARG A 178 3.36 -28.40 -18.61
N GLY A 179 3.36 -29.27 -17.60
CA GLY A 179 2.19 -29.62 -16.84
C GLY A 179 2.57 -30.34 -15.55
N ILE A 180 1.59 -30.53 -14.67
CA ILE A 180 1.76 -31.26 -13.40
C ILE A 180 0.91 -32.52 -13.43
N ASN A 181 1.52 -33.67 -13.13
CA ASN A 181 0.78 -34.92 -12.95
C ASN A 181 0.74 -35.31 -11.47
N ARG A 182 -0.47 -35.44 -10.92
CA ARG A 182 -0.69 -35.85 -9.53
C ARG A 182 -0.06 -37.19 -9.16
N VAL A 183 0.19 -38.07 -10.12
CA VAL A 183 0.75 -39.41 -9.86
C VAL A 183 2.19 -39.33 -9.36
N TRP A 184 2.96 -38.31 -9.78
CA TRP A 184 4.34 -38.10 -9.33
C TRP A 184 4.45 -38.00 -7.81
N PHE A 185 3.44 -37.39 -7.18
CA PHE A 185 3.45 -37.06 -5.76
C PHE A 185 2.90 -38.18 -4.86
N GLN A 186 2.33 -39.26 -5.42
CA GLN A 186 1.81 -40.38 -4.64
C GLN A 186 2.84 -41.03 -3.71
N PRO A 187 4.12 -41.20 -4.12
CA PRO A 187 5.15 -41.75 -3.24
C PRO A 187 5.68 -40.77 -2.18
N LEU A 188 5.23 -39.52 -2.16
CA LEU A 188 5.79 -38.42 -1.36
C LEU A 188 4.82 -37.89 -0.27
N PRO A 189 4.23 -38.73 0.60
CA PRO A 189 3.22 -38.29 1.57
C PRO A 189 3.78 -37.41 2.70
N ARG A 190 5.10 -37.38 2.90
CA ARG A 190 5.78 -36.59 3.94
C ARG A 190 6.30 -35.23 3.46
N LEU A 191 6.17 -34.94 2.16
CA LEU A 191 6.72 -33.72 1.59
C LEU A 191 6.11 -32.49 2.27
N GLU A 192 6.97 -31.59 2.75
CA GLU A 192 6.58 -30.36 3.44
C GLU A 192 6.78 -29.13 2.55
N ILE A 193 7.80 -29.14 1.70
CA ILE A 193 8.13 -28.02 0.81
C ILE A 193 8.24 -28.51 -0.63
N LEU A 194 7.47 -27.88 -1.51
CA LEU A 194 7.54 -28.08 -2.95
C LEU A 194 7.77 -26.75 -3.66
N MET A 195 8.89 -26.65 -4.38
CA MET A 195 9.17 -25.54 -5.28
C MET A 195 9.11 -26.04 -6.72
N ILE A 196 8.13 -25.58 -7.51
CA ILE A 196 7.94 -26.00 -8.91
C ILE A 196 7.77 -24.81 -9.86
N GLY A 197 7.92 -23.59 -9.35
CA GLY A 197 7.88 -22.34 -10.13
C GLY A 197 8.90 -22.29 -11.27
N GLU A 198 8.86 -21.22 -12.07
CA GLU A 198 9.76 -21.01 -13.21
C GLU A 198 9.76 -22.20 -14.20
N ASN A 199 8.60 -22.82 -14.38
CA ASN A 199 8.35 -23.84 -15.39
C ASN A 199 7.27 -23.35 -16.35
N PRO A 200 7.36 -23.65 -17.67
CA PRO A 200 6.37 -23.25 -18.67
C PRO A 200 5.09 -24.10 -18.59
N ILE A 201 4.48 -24.18 -17.42
CA ILE A 201 3.26 -24.94 -17.17
C ILE A 201 2.06 -24.18 -17.74
N ALA A 202 1.39 -24.77 -18.72
CA ALA A 202 0.31 -24.09 -19.43
C ALA A 202 -0.92 -23.81 -18.56
N GLN A 203 -1.29 -24.75 -17.69
CA GLN A 203 -2.42 -24.65 -16.78
C GLN A 203 -2.30 -25.68 -15.65
N LEU A 204 -2.94 -25.40 -14.52
CA LEU A 204 -3.13 -26.37 -13.43
C LEU A 204 -4.46 -27.11 -13.61
N SER A 205 -4.61 -28.23 -12.89
CA SER A 205 -5.83 -29.04 -12.86
C SER A 205 -6.28 -29.29 -11.42
N ASP A 206 -7.57 -29.50 -11.23
CA ASP A 206 -8.14 -29.78 -9.91
C ASP A 206 -7.47 -30.98 -9.24
N MET A 207 -7.25 -30.85 -7.93
CA MET A 207 -6.62 -31.88 -7.09
C MET A 207 -5.20 -32.29 -7.54
N ASN A 208 -4.47 -31.44 -8.28
CA ASN A 208 -3.11 -31.76 -8.74
C ASN A 208 -2.16 -32.13 -7.59
N PHE A 209 -2.31 -31.47 -6.43
CA PHE A 209 -1.45 -31.62 -5.27
C PHE A 209 -2.04 -32.48 -4.15
N LYS A 210 -3.25 -33.04 -4.34
CA LYS A 210 -4.00 -33.80 -3.32
C LYS A 210 -3.20 -34.88 -2.57
N PRO A 211 -2.24 -35.61 -3.17
CA PRO A 211 -1.44 -36.59 -2.43
C PRO A 211 -0.51 -36.00 -1.35
N LEU A 212 -0.18 -34.72 -1.43
CA LEU A 212 0.80 -34.04 -0.57
C LEU A 212 0.16 -33.58 0.75
N VAL A 213 -0.34 -34.52 1.54
CA VAL A 213 -1.15 -34.24 2.74
C VAL A 213 -0.40 -33.52 3.88
N ASN A 214 0.94 -33.57 3.89
CA ASN A 214 1.79 -32.89 4.88
C ASN A 214 2.44 -31.61 4.32
N LEU A 215 2.05 -31.18 3.12
CA LEU A 215 2.65 -30.00 2.50
C LEU A 215 2.37 -28.75 3.34
N ARG A 216 3.42 -28.01 3.66
CA ARG A 216 3.39 -26.76 4.44
C ARG A 216 3.68 -25.55 3.57
N SER A 217 4.53 -25.69 2.56
CA SER A 217 4.90 -24.60 1.66
C SER A 217 4.84 -25.05 0.20
N LEU A 218 4.13 -24.26 -0.62
CA LEU A 218 4.01 -24.47 -2.05
C LEU A 218 4.39 -23.19 -2.80
N VAL A 219 5.38 -23.28 -3.68
CA VAL A 219 5.87 -22.14 -4.46
C VAL A 219 5.56 -22.35 -5.95
N LEU A 220 4.64 -21.52 -6.46
CA LEU A 220 4.15 -21.48 -7.84
C LEU A 220 4.52 -20.13 -8.49
N ALA A 221 5.78 -19.73 -8.34
CA ALA A 221 6.28 -18.45 -8.82
C ALA A 221 6.60 -18.48 -10.33
N ARG A 222 6.41 -17.37 -11.06
CA ARG A 222 6.85 -17.20 -12.46
C ARG A 222 6.37 -18.31 -13.41
N MET A 223 5.07 -18.63 -13.36
CA MET A 223 4.46 -19.69 -14.17
C MET A 223 3.52 -19.14 -15.26
N ASN A 224 3.39 -17.81 -15.38
CA ASN A 224 2.44 -17.13 -16.28
C ASN A 224 0.97 -17.57 -16.07
N LEU A 225 0.60 -17.94 -14.84
CA LEU A 225 -0.76 -18.38 -14.55
C LEU A 225 -1.70 -17.18 -14.49
N SER A 226 -2.81 -17.22 -15.24
CA SER A 226 -3.88 -16.20 -15.16
C SER A 226 -5.00 -16.57 -14.19
N GLU A 227 -5.18 -17.86 -13.93
CA GLU A 227 -6.21 -18.38 -13.03
C GLU A 227 -5.74 -19.67 -12.32
N ILE A 228 -6.34 -19.94 -11.17
CA ILE A 228 -6.17 -21.19 -10.44
C ILE A 228 -7.54 -21.89 -10.38
N PRO A 229 -7.68 -23.14 -10.85
CA PRO A 229 -8.91 -23.89 -10.69
C PRO A 229 -9.31 -24.06 -9.21
N ASP A 230 -10.62 -23.98 -8.93
CA ASP A 230 -11.19 -23.90 -7.57
C ASP A 230 -10.76 -25.03 -6.62
N ASP A 231 -10.56 -26.24 -7.13
CA ASP A 231 -10.24 -27.42 -6.32
C ASP A 231 -8.76 -27.83 -6.44
N THR A 232 -7.90 -26.95 -6.98
CA THR A 232 -6.45 -27.21 -7.12
C THR A 232 -5.77 -27.51 -5.78
N LEU A 233 -6.11 -26.76 -4.72
CA LEU A 233 -5.51 -26.86 -3.39
C LEU A 233 -6.22 -27.85 -2.45
N VAL A 234 -7.17 -28.65 -2.96
CA VAL A 234 -7.88 -29.66 -2.17
C VAL A 234 -6.92 -30.76 -1.70
N GLY A 235 -6.99 -31.10 -0.41
CA GLY A 235 -6.13 -32.10 0.24
C GLY A 235 -4.90 -31.52 0.92
N LEU A 236 -4.63 -30.23 0.75
CA LEU A 236 -3.51 -29.52 1.38
C LEU A 236 -3.93 -28.88 2.72
N ASP A 237 -4.46 -29.70 3.64
CA ASP A 237 -5.05 -29.22 4.90
C ASP A 237 -4.01 -28.59 5.86
N ASN A 238 -2.73 -28.96 5.72
CA ASN A 238 -1.60 -28.46 6.52
C ASN A 238 -0.83 -27.31 5.85
N LEU A 239 -1.30 -26.82 4.71
CA LEU A 239 -0.60 -25.79 3.93
C LEU A 239 -0.61 -24.47 4.69
N GLU A 240 0.59 -23.99 5.02
CA GLU A 240 0.79 -22.77 5.79
C GLU A 240 1.25 -21.60 4.92
N SER A 241 1.92 -21.88 3.81
CA SER A 241 2.50 -20.86 2.93
C SER A 241 2.25 -21.19 1.46
N VAL A 242 1.76 -20.20 0.71
CA VAL A 242 1.64 -20.26 -0.75
C VAL A 242 2.21 -19.00 -1.36
N SER A 243 3.08 -19.18 -2.35
CA SER A 243 3.58 -18.07 -3.18
C SER A 243 3.09 -18.22 -4.61
N PHE A 244 2.46 -17.16 -5.08
CA PHE A 244 2.00 -16.92 -6.45
C PHE A 244 2.81 -15.79 -7.10
N PHE A 245 4.03 -15.55 -6.62
CA PHE A 245 4.90 -14.47 -7.08
C PHE A 245 5.02 -14.42 -8.61
N ASP A 246 4.83 -13.23 -9.18
CA ASP A 246 5.09 -12.95 -10.60
C ASP A 246 4.33 -13.89 -11.56
N ASN A 247 3.01 -13.88 -11.45
CA ASN A 247 2.08 -14.53 -12.37
C ASN A 247 1.20 -13.46 -13.06
N LEU A 248 0.11 -13.88 -13.70
CA LEU A 248 -0.79 -13.04 -14.48
C LEU A 248 -2.17 -12.90 -13.84
N PHE A 249 -2.28 -13.05 -12.52
CA PHE A 249 -3.55 -12.92 -11.81
C PHE A 249 -4.07 -11.49 -11.86
N ASP A 250 -5.22 -11.28 -12.50
CA ASP A 250 -5.97 -10.02 -12.53
C ASP A 250 -6.87 -9.84 -11.30
N ARG A 251 -7.11 -10.93 -10.56
CA ARG A 251 -7.90 -10.98 -9.31
C ARG A 251 -7.31 -12.00 -8.33
N VAL A 252 -7.66 -11.85 -7.05
CA VAL A 252 -7.27 -12.84 -6.02
C VAL A 252 -7.98 -14.17 -6.28
N PRO A 253 -7.27 -15.32 -6.33
CA PRO A 253 -7.88 -16.64 -6.56
C PRO A 253 -8.57 -17.19 -5.29
N GLN A 254 -9.59 -16.46 -4.82
CA GLN A 254 -10.28 -16.70 -3.55
C GLN A 254 -10.83 -18.13 -3.43
N ALA A 255 -11.46 -18.66 -4.49
CA ALA A 255 -12.12 -19.95 -4.47
C ALA A 255 -11.16 -21.11 -4.14
N ALA A 256 -9.97 -21.09 -4.73
CA ALA A 256 -8.90 -22.04 -4.46
C ALA A 256 -8.25 -21.79 -3.09
N LEU A 257 -7.93 -20.53 -2.76
CA LEU A 257 -7.29 -20.17 -1.49
C LEU A 257 -8.13 -20.57 -0.27
N LYS A 258 -9.46 -20.46 -0.36
CA LYS A 258 -10.39 -20.88 0.70
C LYS A 258 -10.30 -22.38 1.05
N LYS A 259 -9.78 -23.21 0.14
CA LYS A 259 -9.58 -24.65 0.39
C LYS A 259 -8.39 -24.91 1.33
N ALA A 260 -7.40 -24.01 1.34
CA ALA A 260 -6.22 -24.08 2.22
C ALA A 260 -6.53 -23.47 3.60
N LYS A 261 -7.16 -24.28 4.47
CA LYS A 261 -7.70 -23.80 5.76
C LYS A 261 -6.64 -23.32 6.76
N SER A 262 -5.41 -23.81 6.65
CA SER A 262 -4.31 -23.51 7.59
C SER A 262 -3.36 -22.41 7.08
N LEU A 263 -3.74 -21.70 6.01
CA LEU A 263 -2.87 -20.73 5.33
C LEU A 263 -2.54 -19.56 6.26
N LYS A 264 -1.24 -19.31 6.45
CA LYS A 264 -0.68 -18.24 7.29
C LYS A 264 0.05 -17.19 6.46
N PHE A 265 0.72 -17.59 5.38
CA PHE A 265 1.54 -16.70 4.55
C PHE A 265 1.05 -16.76 3.10
N LEU A 266 0.63 -15.62 2.57
CA LEU A 266 0.19 -15.49 1.19
C LEU A 266 1.01 -14.43 0.47
N ASP A 267 1.70 -14.85 -0.58
CA ASP A 267 2.48 -13.97 -1.44
C ASP A 267 1.82 -13.87 -2.83
N LEU A 268 1.24 -12.69 -3.10
CA LEU A 268 0.63 -12.29 -4.38
C LEU A 268 1.49 -11.25 -5.12
N ASN A 269 2.74 -11.05 -4.69
CA ASN A 269 3.61 -10.01 -5.23
C ASN A 269 3.76 -10.14 -6.76
N LYS A 270 3.92 -9.01 -7.45
CA LYS A 270 4.11 -8.93 -8.91
C LYS A 270 2.99 -9.53 -9.75
N ASN A 271 1.75 -9.50 -9.28
CA ASN A 271 0.58 -9.85 -10.09
C ASN A 271 -0.17 -8.61 -10.58
N PRO A 272 -0.79 -8.64 -11.77
CA PRO A 272 -1.53 -7.53 -12.33
C PRO A 272 -2.93 -7.35 -11.71
N ILE A 273 -3.06 -7.48 -10.39
CA ILE A 273 -4.33 -7.25 -9.68
C ILE A 273 -4.57 -5.73 -9.62
N GLU A 274 -5.69 -5.28 -10.18
CA GLU A 274 -6.02 -3.85 -10.23
C GLU A 274 -6.56 -3.32 -8.90
N ARG A 275 -7.33 -4.14 -8.18
CA ARG A 275 -8.01 -3.73 -6.94
C ARG A 275 -8.05 -4.88 -5.96
N ILE A 276 -7.84 -4.57 -4.69
CA ILE A 276 -8.16 -5.49 -3.59
C ILE A 276 -9.54 -5.09 -3.06
N GLN A 277 -10.50 -6.00 -3.14
CA GLN A 277 -11.90 -5.74 -2.88
C GLN A 277 -12.47 -6.63 -1.77
N ARG A 278 -13.66 -6.27 -1.29
CA ARG A 278 -14.40 -7.07 -0.32
C ARG A 278 -14.70 -8.44 -0.92
N GLY A 279 -14.28 -9.50 -0.24
CA GLY A 279 -14.48 -10.88 -0.70
C GLY A 279 -13.16 -11.62 -0.87
N ASP A 280 -12.12 -10.94 -1.35
CA ASP A 280 -10.86 -11.54 -1.78
C ASP A 280 -10.18 -12.41 -0.72
N PHE A 281 -10.29 -12.00 0.56
CA PHE A 281 -9.68 -12.70 1.70
C PHE A 281 -10.70 -13.22 2.73
N VAL A 282 -11.97 -13.36 2.34
CA VAL A 282 -13.01 -13.85 3.25
C VAL A 282 -12.69 -15.27 3.72
N ASP A 283 -12.89 -15.53 5.01
CA ASP A 283 -12.66 -16.79 5.72
C ASP A 283 -11.18 -17.22 5.85
N MET A 284 -10.20 -16.39 5.48
CA MET A 284 -8.78 -16.67 5.67
C MET A 284 -8.30 -16.33 7.09
N ILE A 285 -9.00 -16.86 8.11
CA ILE A 285 -8.88 -16.43 9.52
C ILE A 285 -7.49 -16.66 10.16
N HIS A 286 -6.70 -17.58 9.61
CA HIS A 286 -5.36 -17.93 10.09
C HIS A 286 -4.24 -17.16 9.36
N LEU A 287 -4.60 -16.28 8.41
CA LEU A 287 -3.62 -15.50 7.66
C LEU A 287 -2.88 -14.54 8.60
N LYS A 288 -1.55 -14.59 8.57
CA LYS A 288 -0.62 -13.82 9.40
C LYS A 288 0.13 -12.75 8.62
N GLU A 289 0.45 -13.03 7.37
CA GLU A 289 1.19 -12.12 6.50
C GLU A 289 0.63 -12.16 5.08
N LEU A 290 0.45 -10.96 4.52
CA LEU A 290 -0.02 -10.76 3.16
C LEU A 290 0.97 -9.88 2.38
N GLY A 291 1.55 -10.44 1.32
CA GLY A 291 2.39 -9.74 0.36
C GLY A 291 1.60 -9.34 -0.88
N ILE A 292 1.47 -8.04 -1.11
CA ILE A 292 0.88 -7.42 -2.31
C ILE A 292 1.79 -6.32 -2.87
N ASN A 293 3.08 -6.63 -2.96
CA ASN A 293 4.14 -5.74 -3.40
C ASN A 293 4.35 -5.80 -4.92
N SER A 294 4.88 -4.71 -5.49
CA SER A 294 5.29 -4.64 -6.90
C SER A 294 4.20 -5.03 -7.90
N MET A 295 2.93 -4.79 -7.57
CA MET A 295 1.79 -4.96 -8.46
C MET A 295 1.75 -3.79 -9.47
N PRO A 296 1.90 -4.07 -10.79
CA PRO A 296 2.09 -3.03 -11.80
C PRO A 296 0.84 -2.18 -12.05
N VAL A 297 -0.34 -2.71 -11.72
CA VAL A 297 -1.63 -2.06 -12.00
C VAL A 297 -2.52 -1.89 -10.77
N LEU A 298 -2.06 -2.24 -9.56
CA LEU A 298 -2.85 -2.07 -8.34
C LEU A 298 -3.14 -0.57 -8.11
N VAL A 299 -4.41 -0.19 -8.17
CA VAL A 299 -4.88 1.19 -8.01
C VAL A 299 -5.35 1.46 -6.59
N SER A 300 -6.06 0.52 -5.96
CA SER A 300 -6.63 0.75 -4.64
C SER A 300 -6.94 -0.49 -3.81
N ILE A 301 -7.12 -0.24 -2.51
CA ILE A 301 -7.64 -1.18 -1.52
C ILE A 301 -8.99 -0.64 -1.04
N ASP A 302 -10.06 -1.36 -1.36
CA ASP A 302 -11.43 -0.90 -1.20
C ASP A 302 -11.98 -1.16 0.22
N SER A 303 -13.19 -0.68 0.51
CA SER A 303 -13.80 -0.79 1.83
C SER A 303 -13.99 -2.26 2.24
N PHE A 304 -13.61 -2.59 3.47
CA PHE A 304 -13.71 -3.95 4.02
C PHE A 304 -13.01 -5.03 3.17
N ALA A 305 -12.01 -4.64 2.36
CA ALA A 305 -11.18 -5.57 1.59
C ALA A 305 -10.49 -6.60 2.48
N LEU A 306 -9.92 -6.13 3.61
CA LEU A 306 -9.28 -6.95 4.62
C LEU A 306 -10.11 -6.88 5.90
N ASN A 307 -11.11 -7.74 5.96
CA ASN A 307 -12.09 -7.77 7.04
C ASN A 307 -12.01 -9.06 7.85
N ASN A 308 -11.99 -8.93 9.18
CA ASN A 308 -12.09 -10.05 10.12
C ASN A 308 -10.96 -11.10 9.95
N LEU A 309 -9.71 -10.62 9.93
CA LEU A 309 -8.51 -11.46 9.91
C LEU A 309 -7.81 -11.34 11.27
N PRO A 310 -8.17 -12.18 12.26
CA PRO A 310 -7.76 -12.03 13.66
C PRO A 310 -6.29 -12.40 13.94
N GLU A 311 -5.64 -13.11 13.02
CA GLU A 311 -4.23 -13.49 13.12
C GLU A 311 -3.29 -12.63 12.27
N LEU A 312 -3.83 -11.71 11.46
CA LEU A 312 -3.03 -10.92 10.53
C LEU A 312 -2.15 -9.93 11.29
N THR A 313 -0.84 -10.04 11.11
CA THR A 313 0.19 -9.26 11.81
C THR A 313 0.91 -8.28 10.90
N LYS A 314 1.02 -8.59 9.61
CA LYS A 314 1.78 -7.81 8.65
C LYS A 314 1.09 -7.74 7.30
N ILE A 315 1.02 -6.52 6.76
CA ILE A 315 0.58 -6.25 5.39
C ILE A 315 1.70 -5.51 4.68
N GLU A 316 2.15 -6.08 3.56
CA GLU A 316 3.15 -5.45 2.69
C GLU A 316 2.52 -5.06 1.36
N ALA A 317 2.36 -3.76 1.13
CA ALA A 317 1.87 -3.20 -0.13
C ALA A 317 2.84 -2.14 -0.63
N THR A 318 4.09 -2.55 -0.90
CA THR A 318 5.19 -1.66 -1.30
C THR A 318 5.45 -1.72 -2.81
N ASN A 319 6.02 -0.64 -3.35
CA ASN A 319 6.44 -0.57 -4.75
C ASN A 319 5.28 -0.77 -5.76
N ASN A 320 4.08 -0.31 -5.42
CA ASN A 320 2.90 -0.37 -6.28
C ASN A 320 2.67 1.00 -6.94
N PRO A 321 3.17 1.23 -8.18
CA PRO A 321 3.27 2.57 -8.77
C PRO A 321 1.91 3.24 -9.07
N LYS A 322 0.81 2.47 -9.08
CA LYS A 322 -0.55 3.02 -9.29
C LYS A 322 -1.38 3.07 -8.00
N LEU A 323 -0.89 2.51 -6.89
CA LEU A 323 -1.66 2.41 -5.66
C LEU A 323 -1.78 3.81 -5.06
N SER A 324 -2.95 4.39 -5.25
CA SER A 324 -3.21 5.82 -5.02
C SER A 324 -4.41 6.07 -4.12
N TYR A 325 -5.12 5.00 -3.71
CA TYR A 325 -6.26 5.10 -2.80
C TYR A 325 -6.33 3.90 -1.85
N ILE A 326 -6.51 4.17 -0.56
CA ILE A 326 -6.87 3.18 0.46
C ILE A 326 -8.09 3.71 1.17
N HIS A 327 -9.18 2.94 1.17
CA HIS A 327 -10.41 3.35 1.81
C HIS A 327 -10.23 3.46 3.34
N PRO A 328 -10.85 4.43 4.05
CA PRO A 328 -10.77 4.56 5.51
C PRO A 328 -11.06 3.25 6.27
N ASN A 329 -12.11 2.54 5.84
CA ASN A 329 -12.52 1.23 6.36
C ASN A 329 -11.91 0.00 5.64
N ALA A 330 -10.80 0.15 4.90
CA ALA A 330 -10.18 -0.98 4.19
C ALA A 330 -9.71 -2.10 5.14
N PHE A 331 -9.18 -1.70 6.29
CA PHE A 331 -8.63 -2.57 7.33
C PHE A 331 -9.59 -2.64 8.52
N HIS A 332 -10.52 -3.59 8.48
CA HIS A 332 -11.57 -3.71 9.50
C HIS A 332 -11.39 -4.98 10.34
N LYS A 333 -11.47 -4.86 11.67
CA LYS A 333 -11.30 -5.99 12.62
C LYS A 333 -9.99 -6.75 12.39
N LEU A 334 -8.88 -6.02 12.43
CA LEU A 334 -7.51 -6.58 12.38
C LEU A 334 -6.81 -6.38 13.73
N PRO A 335 -7.22 -7.11 14.79
CA PRO A 335 -6.78 -6.84 16.15
C PRO A 335 -5.29 -7.12 16.40
N ARG A 336 -4.62 -7.89 15.54
CA ARG A 336 -3.20 -8.26 15.71
C ARG A 336 -2.26 -7.59 14.72
N LEU A 337 -2.76 -6.67 13.89
CA LEU A 337 -1.91 -6.03 12.89
C LEU A 337 -0.89 -5.12 13.57
N GLU A 338 0.39 -5.42 13.40
CA GLU A 338 1.50 -4.68 14.00
C GLU A 338 2.25 -3.83 12.97
N THR A 339 2.33 -4.31 11.71
CA THR A 339 3.14 -3.69 10.66
C THR A 339 2.31 -3.45 9.39
N LEU A 340 2.31 -2.21 8.90
CA LEU A 340 1.67 -1.80 7.66
C LEU A 340 2.68 -1.08 6.75
N MET A 341 3.10 -1.74 5.67
CA MET A 341 4.09 -1.19 4.74
C MET A 341 3.42 -0.65 3.47
N LEU A 342 3.48 0.67 3.27
CA LEU A 342 2.85 1.40 2.15
C LEU A 342 3.84 2.31 1.42
N ASN A 343 5.14 2.05 1.50
CA ASN A 343 6.16 2.89 0.84
C ASN A 343 6.26 2.63 -0.67
N SER A 344 6.77 3.64 -1.38
CA SER A 344 7.02 3.56 -2.83
C SER A 344 5.74 3.29 -3.63
N ASN A 345 4.66 3.99 -3.29
CA ASN A 345 3.39 3.93 -4.00
C ASN A 345 3.02 5.30 -4.59
N ALA A 346 1.77 5.47 -5.01
CA ALA A 346 1.21 6.72 -5.50
C ALA A 346 0.19 7.34 -4.53
N LEU A 347 0.30 7.05 -3.22
CA LEU A 347 -0.63 7.55 -2.22
C LEU A 347 -0.41 9.04 -1.99
N SER A 348 -1.47 9.83 -2.15
CA SER A 348 -1.42 11.25 -1.79
C SER A 348 -1.71 11.50 -0.32
N ALA A 349 -2.43 10.61 0.35
CA ALA A 349 -2.66 10.69 1.78
C ALA A 349 -3.06 9.31 2.33
N LEU A 350 -3.05 9.17 3.66
CA LEU A 350 -3.64 8.06 4.38
C LEU A 350 -4.59 8.65 5.42
N HIS A 351 -5.86 8.23 5.43
CA HIS A 351 -6.85 8.78 6.36
C HIS A 351 -6.59 8.32 7.80
N HIS A 352 -6.87 9.18 8.79
CA HIS A 352 -6.59 8.85 10.20
C HIS A 352 -7.38 7.61 10.67
N SER A 353 -8.64 7.46 10.25
CA SER A 353 -9.49 6.30 10.57
C SER A 353 -8.89 4.96 10.11
N THR A 354 -8.06 4.95 9.06
CA THR A 354 -7.36 3.74 8.59
C THR A 354 -6.36 3.23 9.62
N VAL A 355 -5.78 4.13 10.42
CA VAL A 355 -4.81 3.81 11.48
C VAL A 355 -5.54 3.63 12.82
N ASP A 356 -6.52 4.47 13.12
CA ASP A 356 -7.28 4.39 14.38
C ASP A 356 -8.10 3.09 14.49
N SER A 357 -8.47 2.47 13.37
CA SER A 357 -9.14 1.16 13.35
C SER A 357 -8.24 0.00 13.78
N LEU A 358 -6.93 0.23 13.93
CA LEU A 358 -5.91 -0.78 14.17
C LEU A 358 -5.31 -0.66 15.59
N PRO A 359 -5.83 -1.41 16.58
CA PRO A 359 -5.52 -1.17 17.99
C PRO A 359 -4.08 -1.54 18.40
N ASN A 360 -3.41 -2.44 17.67
CA ASN A 360 -2.06 -2.92 17.98
C ASN A 360 -1.02 -2.50 16.94
N LEU A 361 -1.34 -1.53 16.08
CA LEU A 361 -0.43 -1.08 15.03
C LEU A 361 0.78 -0.40 15.67
N ARG A 362 1.97 -0.87 15.32
CA ARG A 362 3.25 -0.37 15.86
C ARG A 362 4.01 0.43 14.82
N GLU A 363 4.02 -0.05 13.59
CA GLU A 363 4.89 0.48 12.54
C GLU A 363 4.14 0.71 11.23
N VAL A 364 4.34 1.90 10.67
CA VAL A 364 3.79 2.29 9.36
C VAL A 364 4.92 2.82 8.49
N SER A 365 5.02 2.30 7.27
CA SER A 365 5.91 2.84 6.24
C SER A 365 5.11 3.58 5.19
N MET A 366 5.45 4.85 4.92
CA MET A 366 4.76 5.69 3.93
C MET A 366 5.71 6.52 3.06
N HIS A 367 7.03 6.38 3.23
CA HIS A 367 8.00 7.14 2.47
C HIS A 367 7.90 6.88 0.95
N SER A 368 8.47 7.77 0.15
CA SER A 368 8.44 7.67 -1.31
C SER A 368 7.01 7.62 -1.87
N ASN A 369 6.11 8.44 -1.34
CA ASN A 369 4.76 8.66 -1.83
C ASN A 369 4.55 10.16 -2.16
N PRO A 370 3.70 10.51 -3.14
CA PRO A 370 3.42 11.90 -3.50
C PRO A 370 2.45 12.56 -2.50
N ILE A 371 2.86 12.74 -1.25
CA ILE A 371 1.98 13.17 -0.16
C ILE A 371 1.49 14.61 -0.38
N ARG A 372 0.17 14.81 -0.24
CA ARG A 372 -0.49 16.11 -0.18
C ARG A 372 -0.71 16.47 1.30
N CYS A 373 -0.05 17.55 1.73
CA CYS A 373 0.00 18.04 3.10
C CYS A 373 -1.18 18.96 3.42
N ASP A 374 -2.35 18.34 3.58
CA ASP A 374 -3.61 19.01 3.89
C ASP A 374 -4.35 18.36 5.07
N CYS A 375 -5.67 18.52 5.10
CA CYS A 375 -6.53 18.02 6.16
C CYS A 375 -6.43 16.50 6.39
N VAL A 376 -6.21 15.71 5.32
CA VAL A 376 -6.27 14.24 5.43
C VAL A 376 -5.03 13.67 6.10
N ILE A 377 -3.85 14.26 5.86
CA ILE A 377 -2.59 13.81 6.46
C ILE A 377 -2.24 14.53 7.77
N ARG A 378 -3.05 15.52 8.17
CA ARG A 378 -2.85 16.38 9.34
C ARG A 378 -2.59 15.60 10.64
N TRP A 379 -3.22 14.42 10.79
CA TRP A 379 -3.09 13.57 11.98
C TRP A 379 -1.65 13.09 12.24
N ILE A 380 -0.80 12.99 11.21
CA ILE A 380 0.59 12.53 11.34
C ILE A 380 1.39 13.41 12.33
N ASN A 381 1.03 14.69 12.44
CA ASN A 381 1.72 15.66 13.32
C ASN A 381 0.96 15.95 14.61
N MET A 382 -0.10 15.19 14.90
CA MET A 382 -0.80 15.27 16.18
C MET A 382 -0.14 14.37 17.21
N ASN A 383 -0.14 14.80 18.48
CA ASN A 383 0.42 14.04 19.62
C ASN A 383 -0.40 12.76 19.98
N GLN A 384 -1.28 12.31 19.09
CA GLN A 384 -2.26 11.25 19.36
C GLN A 384 -1.85 9.88 18.80
N THR A 385 -0.82 9.79 17.96
CA THR A 385 -0.45 8.51 17.35
C THR A 385 0.75 7.87 18.05
N GLY A 386 0.52 6.70 18.67
CA GLY A 386 1.56 5.85 19.25
C GLY A 386 2.36 5.05 18.21
N VAL A 387 2.15 5.31 16.91
CA VAL A 387 2.70 4.55 15.79
C VAL A 387 4.06 5.12 15.37
N ARG A 388 5.03 4.22 15.16
CA ARG A 388 6.35 4.56 14.62
C ARG A 388 6.29 4.62 13.08
N PHE A 389 6.77 5.72 12.52
CA PHE A 389 6.96 5.83 11.08
C PHE A 389 8.34 5.32 10.69
N MET A 390 8.40 4.44 9.69
CA MET A 390 9.66 4.00 9.08
C MET A 390 10.17 5.09 8.13
N GLU A 391 11.48 5.37 8.20
CA GLU A 391 12.14 6.40 7.38
C GLU A 391 11.38 7.74 7.32
N PRO A 392 11.04 8.38 8.46
CA PRO A 392 10.21 9.58 8.48
C PRO A 392 10.87 10.77 7.78
N ASP A 393 12.20 10.79 7.69
CA ASP A 393 12.96 11.82 6.97
C ASP A 393 12.82 11.71 5.44
N SER A 394 12.36 10.57 4.93
CA SER A 394 12.10 10.31 3.51
C SER A 394 10.65 10.63 3.09
N LEU A 395 9.86 11.25 3.97
CA LEU A 395 8.45 11.60 3.73
C LEU A 395 8.30 13.10 3.46
N PHE A 396 8.00 13.47 2.22
CA PHE A 396 7.94 14.85 1.74
C PHE A 396 6.57 15.22 1.19
N CYS A 397 6.17 16.48 1.38
CA CYS A 397 5.00 17.07 0.76
C CYS A 397 5.29 17.37 -0.73
N VAL A 398 4.40 16.96 -1.62
CA VAL A 398 4.40 17.37 -3.04
C VAL A 398 3.41 18.50 -3.28
N ASP A 399 2.32 18.52 -2.51
CA ASP A 399 1.28 19.55 -2.54
C ASP A 399 0.86 19.93 -1.11
N PRO A 400 0.20 21.09 -0.91
CA PRO A 400 0.07 22.20 -1.85
C PRO A 400 1.42 22.94 -2.06
N PRO A 401 1.52 23.88 -3.03
CA PRO A 401 2.78 24.53 -3.40
C PRO A 401 3.53 25.21 -2.25
N GLU A 402 2.82 25.62 -1.20
CA GLU A 402 3.40 26.24 0.01
C GLU A 402 4.31 25.29 0.79
N TYR A 403 4.04 23.97 0.74
CA TYR A 403 4.78 22.94 1.47
C TYR A 403 5.61 22.05 0.57
N GLN A 404 5.62 22.26 -0.74
CA GLN A 404 6.32 21.43 -1.70
C GLN A 404 7.81 21.26 -1.32
N GLY A 405 8.27 20.01 -1.22
CA GLY A 405 9.63 19.64 -0.84
C GLY A 405 9.92 19.70 0.67
N GLN A 406 8.97 20.15 1.50
CA GLN A 406 9.12 20.10 2.96
C GLN A 406 8.85 18.69 3.49
N HIS A 407 9.52 18.32 4.59
CA HIS A 407 9.23 17.06 5.27
C HIS A 407 7.86 17.14 5.93
N VAL A 408 7.03 16.12 5.77
CA VAL A 408 5.66 16.08 6.32
C VAL A 408 5.69 16.32 7.84
N ARG A 409 6.65 15.72 8.55
CA ARG A 409 6.82 15.88 10.01
C ARG A 409 7.23 17.28 10.48
N LYS A 410 7.73 18.13 9.59
CA LYS A 410 8.16 19.50 9.92
C LYS A 410 7.03 20.53 9.76
N VAL A 411 5.99 20.22 8.99
CA VAL A 411 4.84 21.11 8.81
C VAL A 411 3.96 21.04 10.06
N HIS A 412 3.79 22.16 10.76
CA HIS A 412 3.04 22.13 12.02
C HIS A 412 1.56 21.82 11.75
N PHE A 413 0.92 20.95 12.55
CA PHE A 413 -0.45 20.49 12.25
C PHE A 413 -1.46 21.65 12.10
N ARG A 414 -1.26 22.77 12.81
CA ARG A 414 -2.11 23.99 12.70
C ARG A 414 -1.95 24.74 11.38
N GLU A 415 -0.87 24.52 10.65
CA GLU A 415 -0.61 25.13 9.34
C GLU A 415 -1.34 24.37 8.22
N MET A 416 -1.60 23.08 8.42
CA MET A 416 -2.51 22.31 7.58
C MET A 416 -3.96 22.71 7.87
N THR A 417 -4.86 22.61 6.89
CA THR A 417 -6.28 22.92 7.11
C THR A 417 -6.99 21.81 7.89
N GLU A 418 -8.06 22.13 8.62
CA GLU A 418 -8.88 21.12 9.33
C GLU A 418 -9.87 20.42 8.41
N ILE A 419 -10.38 21.15 7.43
CA ILE A 419 -11.25 20.64 6.36
C ILE A 419 -10.58 20.97 5.03
N CYS A 420 -10.82 20.17 3.99
CA CYS A 420 -10.25 20.42 2.67
C CYS A 420 -11.12 19.93 1.53
N LEU A 421 -10.80 20.42 0.33
CA LEU A 421 -11.49 20.04 -0.89
C LEU A 421 -11.29 18.54 -1.15
N PRO A 422 -12.32 17.86 -1.67
CA PRO A 422 -12.18 16.49 -2.15
C PRO A 422 -11.06 16.40 -3.19
N LEU A 423 -10.42 15.24 -3.25
CA LEU A 423 -9.45 14.90 -4.28
C LEU A 423 -9.81 13.53 -4.82
N ILE A 424 -10.21 13.47 -6.10
CA ILE A 424 -10.38 12.20 -6.80
C ILE A 424 -9.00 11.63 -7.06
N SER A 425 -8.77 10.41 -6.60
CA SER A 425 -7.49 9.72 -6.76
C SER A 425 -7.09 9.67 -8.25
N PRO A 426 -5.90 10.18 -8.62
CA PRO A 426 -5.47 10.22 -10.01
C PRO A 426 -5.42 8.85 -10.69
N GLY A 427 -5.22 7.76 -9.93
CA GLY A 427 -5.23 6.41 -10.46
C GLY A 427 -6.61 5.77 -10.59
N SER A 428 -7.65 6.34 -9.96
CA SER A 428 -8.97 5.69 -9.85
C SER A 428 -9.73 5.52 -11.17
N LEU A 429 -9.69 6.53 -12.05
CA LEU A 429 -10.31 6.48 -13.39
C LEU A 429 -9.25 6.56 -14.50
N PRO A 430 -9.35 5.73 -15.56
CA PRO A 430 -8.63 5.97 -16.81
C PRO A 430 -9.25 7.12 -17.62
N ASP A 431 -8.48 7.74 -18.51
CA ASP A 431 -8.99 8.81 -19.38
C ASP A 431 -9.98 8.31 -20.44
N ARG A 432 -9.79 7.06 -20.91
CA ARG A 432 -10.59 6.44 -21.96
C ARG A 432 -10.81 4.96 -21.67
N VAL A 433 -12.04 4.49 -21.88
CA VAL A 433 -12.43 3.09 -21.84
C VAL A 433 -13.09 2.72 -23.16
N THR A 434 -12.67 1.61 -23.76
CA THR A 434 -13.28 1.07 -24.98
C THR A 434 -13.93 -0.26 -24.64
N VAL A 435 -15.20 -0.39 -25.01
CA VAL A 435 -16.03 -1.55 -24.67
C VAL A 435 -16.78 -2.05 -25.90
N GLY A 436 -17.03 -3.36 -25.96
CA GLY A 436 -17.81 -3.96 -27.03
C GLY A 436 -19.30 -3.63 -26.93
N LYS A 437 -20.08 -4.05 -27.92
CA LYS A 437 -21.54 -4.03 -27.81
C LYS A 437 -22.01 -5.19 -26.93
N ARG A 438 -23.03 -4.96 -26.09
CA ARG A 438 -23.61 -5.92 -25.14
C ARG A 438 -22.69 -6.41 -24.02
N SER A 439 -21.55 -5.75 -23.83
CA SER A 439 -20.69 -5.97 -22.65
C SER A 439 -21.10 -5.05 -21.50
N SER A 440 -20.55 -5.31 -20.32
CA SER A 440 -20.67 -4.42 -19.17
C SER A 440 -19.36 -3.65 -18.97
N VAL A 441 -19.47 -2.43 -18.47
CA VAL A 441 -18.33 -1.59 -18.09
C VAL A 441 -18.53 -1.11 -16.67
N THR A 442 -17.44 -1.13 -15.90
CA THR A 442 -17.41 -0.67 -14.52
C THR A 442 -16.43 0.50 -14.43
N LEU A 443 -16.91 1.64 -13.92
CA LEU A 443 -16.13 2.86 -13.77
C LEU A 443 -15.96 3.16 -12.28
N HIS A 444 -14.74 3.05 -11.76
CA HIS A 444 -14.46 3.23 -10.34
C HIS A 444 -14.04 4.67 -10.02
N CYS A 445 -14.81 5.41 -9.25
CA CYS A 445 -14.39 6.71 -8.74
C CYS A 445 -14.08 6.66 -7.24
N ARG A 446 -12.86 7.05 -6.87
CA ARG A 446 -12.40 7.07 -5.48
C ARG A 446 -11.89 8.46 -5.12
N ALA A 447 -12.39 9.02 -4.04
CA ALA A 447 -11.99 10.34 -3.58
C ALA A 447 -11.81 10.35 -2.06
N PHE A 448 -10.94 11.24 -1.58
CA PHE A 448 -10.78 11.54 -0.16
C PHE A 448 -10.91 13.04 0.08
N GLY A 449 -11.26 13.42 1.30
CA GLY A 449 -11.41 14.80 1.75
C GLY A 449 -11.95 14.82 3.18
N GLU A 450 -11.83 15.95 3.85
CA GLU A 450 -12.45 16.17 5.17
C GLU A 450 -13.41 17.36 5.06
N PRO A 451 -14.71 17.19 5.32
CA PRO A 451 -15.40 15.91 5.55
C PRO A 451 -15.42 14.98 4.34
N GLU A 452 -15.65 13.69 4.58
CA GLU A 452 -15.69 12.63 3.57
C GLU A 452 -16.64 13.02 2.41
N PRO A 453 -16.18 12.96 1.14
CA PRO A 453 -16.97 13.44 0.02
C PRO A 453 -18.07 12.47 -0.40
N GLU A 454 -19.22 13.02 -0.76
CA GLU A 454 -20.24 12.28 -1.50
C GLU A 454 -19.87 12.23 -2.97
N ILE A 455 -20.04 11.04 -3.57
CA ILE A 455 -19.69 10.79 -4.97
C ILE A 455 -20.95 10.57 -5.77
N TYR A 456 -21.05 11.24 -6.93
CA TYR A 456 -22.09 10.99 -7.91
C TYR A 456 -21.54 11.07 -9.32
N TRP A 457 -22.29 10.54 -10.29
CA TRP A 457 -21.91 10.55 -11.70
C TRP A 457 -22.81 11.43 -12.53
N VAL A 458 -22.24 12.06 -13.54
CA VAL A 458 -22.97 12.78 -14.58
C VAL A 458 -22.81 12.04 -15.90
N THR A 459 -23.94 11.70 -16.53
CA THR A 459 -24.00 11.01 -17.83
C THR A 459 -23.67 11.96 -18.99
N PRO A 460 -23.42 11.43 -20.21
CA PRO A 460 -23.21 12.27 -21.40
C PRO A 460 -24.38 13.20 -21.73
N SER A 461 -25.61 12.82 -21.36
CA SER A 461 -26.82 13.65 -21.48
C SER A 461 -26.90 14.79 -20.46
N GLY A 462 -26.05 14.75 -19.42
CA GLY A 462 -26.05 15.72 -18.33
C GLY A 462 -26.90 15.31 -17.12
N ASP A 463 -27.40 14.08 -17.10
CA ASP A 463 -28.23 13.57 -16.00
C ASP A 463 -27.35 13.19 -14.80
N ARG A 464 -27.82 13.54 -13.60
CA ARG A 464 -27.16 13.22 -12.33
C ARG A 464 -27.62 11.85 -11.83
N VAL A 465 -26.67 10.95 -11.60
CA VAL A 465 -26.89 9.61 -11.06
C VAL A 465 -26.35 9.56 -9.63
N LEU A 466 -27.26 9.43 -8.67
CA LEU A 466 -26.96 9.45 -7.24
C LEU A 466 -26.53 8.07 -6.71
N PRO A 467 -25.83 8.01 -5.56
CA PRO A 467 -25.60 6.80 -4.78
C PRO A 467 -26.83 5.89 -4.67
N ASN A 468 -26.63 4.57 -4.86
CA ASN A 468 -27.66 3.54 -4.80
C ASN A 468 -28.76 3.63 -5.88
N SER A 469 -28.56 4.42 -6.94
CA SER A 469 -29.48 4.43 -8.07
C SER A 469 -29.39 3.10 -8.82
N VAL A 470 -30.53 2.41 -8.96
CA VAL A 470 -30.66 1.14 -9.68
C VAL A 470 -31.57 1.31 -10.88
N SER A 471 -31.15 0.80 -12.02
CA SER A 471 -31.91 0.70 -13.26
C SER A 471 -31.63 -0.65 -13.91
N ASP A 472 -32.43 -1.06 -14.90
CA ASP A 472 -32.11 -2.20 -15.76
C ASP A 472 -30.79 -2.00 -16.52
N LYS A 473 -30.38 -0.73 -16.71
CA LYS A 473 -29.21 -0.37 -17.51
C LYS A 473 -27.95 -0.08 -16.70
N TYR A 474 -28.08 0.39 -15.46
CA TYR A 474 -26.94 0.80 -14.66
C TYR A 474 -27.17 0.60 -13.17
N TYR A 475 -26.07 0.46 -12.43
CA TYR A 475 -26.06 0.48 -10.98
C TYR A 475 -24.98 1.45 -10.48
N MET A 476 -25.39 2.40 -9.65
CA MET A 476 -24.49 3.33 -8.98
C MET A 476 -24.28 2.85 -7.54
N HIS A 477 -23.06 2.37 -7.25
CA HIS A 477 -22.69 1.90 -5.92
C HIS A 477 -22.41 3.07 -4.98
N PRO A 478 -22.79 2.97 -3.70
CA PRO A 478 -22.66 4.07 -2.74
C PRO A 478 -21.22 4.58 -2.58
N GLU A 479 -20.21 3.74 -2.83
CA GLU A 479 -18.81 4.09 -2.75
C GLU A 479 -18.24 4.79 -4.02
N GLY A 480 -19.05 5.04 -5.04
CA GLY A 480 -18.66 5.79 -6.25
C GLY A 480 -18.36 4.95 -7.50
N THR A 481 -18.55 3.63 -7.45
CA THR A 481 -18.46 2.75 -8.63
C THR A 481 -19.73 2.87 -9.47
N PHE A 482 -19.58 3.02 -10.79
CA PHE A 482 -20.70 3.08 -11.73
C PHE A 482 -20.63 1.94 -12.74
N ASP A 483 -21.57 1.00 -12.61
CA ASP A 483 -21.73 -0.13 -13.53
C ASP A 483 -22.74 0.20 -14.61
N ILE A 484 -22.38 -0.04 -15.86
CA ILE A 484 -23.24 0.11 -17.03
C ILE A 484 -23.32 -1.26 -17.71
N TYR A 485 -24.55 -1.78 -17.85
CA TYR A 485 -24.82 -3.10 -18.40
C TYR A 485 -25.29 -3.01 -19.85
N ASP A 486 -25.05 -4.08 -20.61
CA ASP A 486 -25.53 -4.26 -22.01
C ASP A 486 -25.24 -3.05 -22.91
N THR A 487 -23.99 -2.61 -22.99
CA THR A 487 -23.59 -1.35 -23.65
C THR A 487 -23.97 -1.29 -25.14
N THR A 488 -24.54 -0.16 -25.55
CA THR A 488 -24.91 0.19 -26.93
C THR A 488 -24.32 1.54 -27.33
N MET A 489 -24.46 1.93 -28.60
CA MET A 489 -23.96 3.23 -29.09
C MET A 489 -24.57 4.43 -28.35
N LEU A 490 -25.72 4.28 -27.69
CA LEU A 490 -26.37 5.33 -26.91
C LEU A 490 -25.63 5.67 -25.62
N GLU A 491 -24.90 4.70 -25.06
CA GLU A 491 -24.11 4.89 -23.85
C GLU A 491 -22.73 5.47 -24.15
N ALA A 492 -22.31 5.56 -25.41
CA ALA A 492 -21.03 6.18 -25.74
C ALA A 492 -21.06 7.69 -25.41
N GLY A 493 -20.01 8.20 -24.78
CA GLY A 493 -19.90 9.63 -24.45
C GLY A 493 -18.95 9.92 -23.29
N LEU A 494 -19.04 11.14 -22.77
CA LEU A 494 -18.21 11.62 -21.67
C LEU A 494 -18.97 11.48 -20.34
N TYR A 495 -18.50 10.58 -19.48
CA TYR A 495 -19.00 10.45 -18.12
C TYR A 495 -18.11 11.24 -17.17
N THR A 496 -18.70 11.92 -16.20
CA THR A 496 -17.94 12.72 -15.22
C THR A 496 -18.28 12.27 -13.81
N CYS A 497 -17.28 11.82 -13.07
CA CYS A 497 -17.38 11.63 -11.64
C CYS A 497 -17.23 12.98 -10.94
N VAL A 498 -18.10 13.25 -9.98
CA VAL A 498 -18.05 14.41 -9.09
C VAL A 498 -17.94 13.92 -7.66
N ALA A 499 -16.89 14.33 -6.96
CA ALA A 499 -16.74 14.14 -5.53
C ALA A 499 -16.89 15.51 -4.85
N HIS A 500 -17.88 15.66 -3.97
CA HIS A 500 -18.16 16.95 -3.32
C HIS A 500 -18.33 16.82 -1.81
N ASN A 501 -17.94 17.88 -1.09
CA ASN A 501 -18.22 18.07 0.32
C ASN A 501 -18.58 19.55 0.57
N LEU A 502 -18.70 19.95 1.84
CA LEU A 502 -19.10 21.31 2.24
C LEU A 502 -18.07 22.38 1.82
N VAL A 503 -16.82 21.97 1.56
CA VAL A 503 -15.70 22.84 1.18
C VAL A 503 -15.69 23.08 -0.32
N GLY A 504 -16.06 22.07 -1.11
CA GLY A 504 -16.19 22.18 -2.56
C GLY A 504 -16.23 20.83 -3.27
N ALA A 505 -15.85 20.80 -4.54
CA ALA A 505 -15.90 19.59 -5.36
C ALA A 505 -14.67 19.42 -6.25
N ASP A 506 -14.32 18.16 -6.52
CA ASP A 506 -13.36 17.75 -7.54
C ASP A 506 -14.05 16.85 -8.58
N LEU A 507 -13.55 16.91 -9.82
CA LEU A 507 -14.19 16.29 -10.97
C LEU A 507 -13.17 15.55 -11.83
N LYS A 508 -13.56 14.37 -12.30
CA LYS A 508 -12.77 13.59 -13.25
C LYS A 508 -13.65 12.91 -14.27
N SER A 509 -13.31 13.04 -15.55
CA SER A 509 -14.11 12.49 -16.64
C SER A 509 -13.41 11.32 -17.33
N VAL A 510 -14.21 10.42 -17.88
CA VAL A 510 -13.77 9.27 -18.68
C VAL A 510 -14.55 9.22 -19.99
N LEU A 511 -13.81 9.02 -21.07
CA LEU A 511 -14.36 8.84 -22.42
C LEU A 511 -14.76 7.37 -22.60
N LEU A 512 -16.06 7.10 -22.68
CA LEU A 512 -16.58 5.77 -23.00
C LEU A 512 -16.81 5.65 -24.51
N VAL A 513 -16.07 4.74 -25.15
CA VAL A 513 -16.20 4.40 -26.57
C VAL A 513 -16.84 3.01 -26.67
N VAL A 514 -17.96 2.90 -27.40
CA VAL A 514 -18.68 1.63 -27.57
C VAL A 514 -18.51 1.17 -29.01
N ASP A 515 -17.89 0.01 -29.22
CA ASP A 515 -17.70 -0.59 -30.55
C ASP A 515 -17.11 0.39 -31.59
N GLY A 516 -16.11 1.18 -31.15
CA GLY A 516 -15.45 2.22 -31.95
C GLY A 516 -16.26 3.50 -32.18
N TYR A 517 -17.53 3.54 -31.78
CA TYR A 517 -18.38 4.72 -31.87
C TYR A 517 -18.16 5.66 -30.68
N PHE A 518 -18.05 6.96 -31.01
CA PHE A 518 -18.06 8.05 -30.05
C PHE A 518 -18.88 9.20 -30.64
N PRO A 519 -19.83 9.79 -29.89
CA PRO A 519 -20.66 10.88 -30.41
C PRO A 519 -19.79 12.09 -30.80
N HIS A 520 -19.88 12.51 -32.04
CA HIS A 520 -19.23 13.75 -32.52
C HIS A 520 -20.18 14.92 -32.29
N PRO A 521 -19.73 16.05 -31.68
CA PRO A 521 -20.60 17.19 -31.44
C PRO A 521 -21.09 17.78 -32.77
N SER A 522 -22.39 18.09 -32.85
CA SER A 522 -22.96 18.88 -33.93
C SER A 522 -22.53 20.34 -33.79
N ASP A 523 -21.95 20.92 -34.84
CA ASP A 523 -21.41 22.29 -34.91
C ASP A 523 -22.45 23.43 -34.70
N ASN A 524 -23.68 23.12 -34.27
CA ASN A 524 -24.74 24.10 -34.01
C ASN A 524 -24.79 24.50 -32.52
N GLY A 525 -23.63 24.78 -31.92
CA GLY A 525 -23.54 25.28 -30.54
C GLY A 525 -23.75 26.79 -30.49
N ASN A 526 -24.85 27.24 -29.89
CA ASN A 526 -24.97 28.62 -29.41
C ASN A 526 -23.77 28.97 -28.52
N ALA A 527 -23.21 30.17 -28.65
CA ALA A 527 -22.10 30.63 -27.83
C ALA A 527 -22.48 30.59 -26.33
N LEU A 528 -21.56 30.15 -25.47
CA LEU A 528 -21.71 30.22 -24.01
C LEU A 528 -22.04 31.66 -23.61
N HIS A 529 -23.15 31.86 -22.89
CA HIS A 529 -23.55 33.17 -22.39
C HIS A 529 -23.71 33.14 -20.87
N VAL A 530 -23.08 34.10 -20.18
CA VAL A 530 -23.13 34.25 -18.73
C VAL A 530 -24.01 35.44 -18.38
N ASP A 531 -25.03 35.19 -17.57
CA ASP A 531 -25.98 36.17 -17.05
C ASP A 531 -25.75 36.44 -15.56
N VAL A 532 -25.98 37.68 -15.11
CA VAL A 532 -25.97 38.03 -13.69
C VAL A 532 -27.38 37.93 -13.11
N ARG A 533 -27.59 36.99 -12.18
CA ARG A 533 -28.90 36.74 -11.53
C ARG A 533 -29.17 37.69 -10.36
N SER A 534 -28.17 37.92 -9.51
CA SER A 534 -28.33 38.78 -8.34
C SER A 534 -27.00 39.38 -7.86
N VAL A 535 -27.07 40.57 -7.28
CA VAL A 535 -25.93 41.31 -6.73
C VAL A 535 -26.28 41.81 -5.33
N GLN A 536 -25.48 41.40 -4.34
CA GLN A 536 -25.56 41.80 -2.93
C GLN A 536 -24.25 42.50 -2.51
N PRO A 537 -24.13 43.00 -1.26
CA PRO A 537 -22.88 43.62 -0.80
C PRO A 537 -21.69 42.64 -0.75
N ASN A 538 -21.94 41.40 -0.34
CA ASN A 538 -20.88 40.39 -0.15
C ASN A 538 -21.01 39.16 -1.06
N SER A 539 -21.98 39.16 -1.99
CA SER A 539 -22.22 38.03 -2.88
C SER A 539 -22.74 38.45 -4.25
N VAL A 540 -22.46 37.64 -5.27
CA VAL A 540 -22.98 37.78 -6.64
C VAL A 540 -23.40 36.41 -7.13
N SER A 541 -24.58 36.29 -7.73
CA SER A 541 -25.01 35.05 -8.40
C SER A 541 -24.95 35.23 -9.91
N VAL A 542 -24.27 34.33 -10.60
CA VAL A 542 -24.19 34.25 -12.07
C VAL A 542 -24.85 32.98 -12.57
N SER A 543 -25.40 32.97 -13.78
CA SER A 543 -25.96 31.78 -14.44
C SER A 543 -25.51 31.66 -15.87
N TRP A 544 -25.46 30.45 -16.41
CA TRP A 544 -25.16 30.19 -17.81
C TRP A 544 -25.95 28.98 -18.28
N ASP A 545 -26.31 28.96 -19.56
CA ASP A 545 -26.91 27.79 -20.20
C ASP A 545 -25.86 27.07 -21.04
N ASN A 546 -25.73 25.77 -20.79
CA ASN A 546 -24.78 24.91 -21.48
C ASN A 546 -25.45 24.28 -22.70
N THR A 547 -24.86 24.46 -23.88
CA THR A 547 -25.28 23.74 -25.08
C THR A 547 -24.85 22.27 -24.97
N HIS A 548 -25.82 21.37 -25.09
CA HIS A 548 -25.74 19.91 -25.19
C HIS A 548 -24.35 19.25 -25.09
N GLY A 549 -24.16 18.43 -24.04
CA GLY A 549 -23.10 17.42 -23.95
C GLY A 549 -22.12 17.60 -22.79
N GLY A 550 -22.52 17.26 -21.57
CA GLY A 550 -21.65 16.98 -20.40
C GLY A 550 -20.35 17.80 -20.26
N LEU A 551 -20.42 19.14 -20.20
CA LEU A 551 -19.24 20.01 -20.21
C LEU A 551 -18.86 20.53 -18.81
N ILE A 552 -17.62 20.33 -18.35
CA ILE A 552 -17.10 20.91 -17.08
C ILE A 552 -17.00 22.44 -17.21
N SER A 553 -17.57 23.16 -16.23
CA SER A 553 -17.54 24.62 -16.15
C SER A 553 -16.54 25.08 -15.07
N ASN A 554 -15.40 25.64 -15.47
CA ASN A 554 -14.46 26.33 -14.60
C ASN A 554 -14.88 27.80 -14.47
N ILE A 555 -15.28 28.23 -13.28
CA ILE A 555 -15.61 29.64 -13.03
C ILE A 555 -14.38 30.31 -12.41
N LYS A 556 -13.89 31.38 -13.03
CA LYS A 556 -12.77 32.19 -12.54
C LYS A 556 -13.23 33.62 -12.30
N TRP A 557 -12.98 34.19 -11.14
CA TRP A 557 -13.27 35.60 -10.86
C TRP A 557 -12.08 36.32 -10.23
N PHE A 558 -11.89 37.58 -10.63
CA PHE A 558 -10.80 38.42 -10.13
C PHE A 558 -11.29 39.85 -9.87
N THR A 559 -10.66 40.51 -8.90
CA THR A 559 -10.88 41.93 -8.62
C THR A 559 -10.23 42.78 -9.71
N MET A 560 -10.91 43.81 -10.19
CA MET A 560 -10.29 44.75 -11.11
C MET A 560 -9.48 45.78 -10.30
N ALA A 561 -8.27 45.42 -9.87
CA ALA A 561 -7.34 46.38 -9.27
C ALA A 561 -6.58 47.12 -10.39
N ASN A 562 -6.48 48.44 -10.26
CA ASN A 562 -5.72 49.33 -11.15
C ASN A 562 -4.33 48.76 -11.45
N ALA A 563 -3.83 48.99 -12.67
CA ALA A 563 -2.71 48.34 -13.39
C ALA A 563 -1.32 48.22 -12.73
N LYS A 564 -1.18 48.35 -11.40
CA LYS A 564 0.09 48.29 -10.66
C LYS A 564 0.26 47.06 -9.74
N HIS A 565 -0.79 46.27 -9.47
CA HIS A 565 -0.67 45.01 -8.72
C HIS A 565 -1.57 43.92 -9.32
N PRO A 566 -1.07 42.70 -9.58
CA PRO A 566 -1.91 41.62 -10.11
C PRO A 566 -2.94 41.22 -9.06
N SER A 567 -4.22 41.30 -9.45
CA SER A 567 -5.35 40.85 -8.65
C SER A 567 -5.33 39.33 -8.47
N MET A 568 -5.46 38.84 -7.23
CA MET A 568 -5.68 37.42 -6.96
C MET A 568 -6.88 36.90 -7.77
N ALA A 569 -6.65 35.90 -8.61
CA ALA A 569 -7.69 35.19 -9.35
C ALA A 569 -8.19 34.02 -8.51
N TYR A 570 -9.48 34.00 -8.20
CA TYR A 570 -10.15 32.91 -7.53
C TYR A 570 -10.78 32.01 -8.57
N THR A 571 -10.75 30.69 -8.36
CA THR A 571 -11.29 29.71 -9.31
C THR A 571 -12.10 28.67 -8.58
N ALA A 572 -13.29 28.36 -9.07
CA ALA A 572 -14.11 27.24 -8.63
C ALA A 572 -14.38 26.31 -9.81
N ARG A 573 -14.16 25.01 -9.62
CA ARG A 573 -14.64 23.99 -10.57
C ARG A 573 -16.08 23.70 -10.23
N VAL A 574 -16.96 23.84 -11.21
CA VAL A 574 -18.40 23.73 -11.00
C VAL A 574 -18.92 22.57 -11.86
N PRO A 575 -19.68 21.63 -11.25
CA PRO A 575 -20.32 20.53 -11.96
C PRO A 575 -21.20 21.00 -13.12
N THR A 576 -21.38 20.15 -14.13
CA THR A 576 -22.05 20.51 -15.39
C THR A 576 -23.55 20.77 -15.22
N ASP A 577 -24.14 20.22 -14.15
CA ASP A 577 -25.54 20.37 -13.73
C ASP A 577 -25.80 21.69 -12.98
N VAL A 578 -24.76 22.32 -12.45
CA VAL A 578 -24.88 23.62 -11.78
C VAL A 578 -24.89 24.72 -12.84
N LYS A 579 -26.08 25.25 -13.11
CA LYS A 579 -26.29 26.37 -14.05
C LYS A 579 -26.25 27.75 -13.40
N VAL A 580 -26.22 27.80 -12.07
CA VAL A 580 -26.23 29.03 -11.29
C VAL A 580 -25.19 28.90 -10.18
N TYR A 581 -24.27 29.86 -10.09
CA TYR A 581 -23.23 29.87 -9.07
C TYR A 581 -23.25 31.16 -8.26
N ARG A 582 -23.25 31.02 -6.93
CA ARG A 582 -23.22 32.14 -5.98
C ARG A 582 -21.80 32.36 -5.46
N LEU A 583 -21.16 33.40 -5.96
CA LEU A 583 -19.89 33.93 -5.46
C LEU A 583 -20.15 34.55 -4.08
N THR A 584 -19.49 34.06 -3.04
CA THR A 584 -19.61 34.56 -1.66
C THR A 584 -18.31 35.20 -1.19
N HIS A 585 -18.33 35.87 -0.03
CA HIS A 585 -17.15 36.50 0.59
C HIS A 585 -16.46 37.58 -0.28
N LEU A 586 -17.25 38.27 -1.12
CA LEU A 586 -16.80 39.40 -1.91
C LEU A 586 -16.76 40.68 -1.07
N ASN A 587 -15.94 41.66 -1.46
CA ASN A 587 -15.89 42.96 -0.82
C ASN A 587 -17.01 43.86 -1.35
N PRO A 588 -17.70 44.64 -0.50
CA PRO A 588 -18.66 45.67 -0.91
C PRO A 588 -18.05 46.72 -1.85
N SER A 589 -18.89 47.31 -2.70
CA SER A 589 -18.52 48.38 -3.64
C SER A 589 -17.28 48.09 -4.49
N THR A 590 -17.01 46.81 -4.79
CA THR A 590 -15.81 46.36 -5.50
C THR A 590 -16.20 45.78 -6.86
N GLN A 591 -15.46 46.15 -7.90
CA GLN A 591 -15.68 45.64 -9.25
C GLN A 591 -14.96 44.30 -9.45
N TYR A 592 -15.71 43.30 -9.88
CA TYR A 592 -15.25 41.96 -10.20
C TYR A 592 -15.48 41.65 -11.67
N ARG A 593 -14.54 40.92 -12.27
CA ARG A 593 -14.73 40.27 -13.57
C ARG A 593 -14.88 38.77 -13.33
N VAL A 594 -16.04 38.24 -13.68
CA VAL A 594 -16.41 36.82 -13.52
C VAL A 594 -16.39 36.19 -14.90
N CYS A 595 -15.57 35.17 -15.11
CA CYS A 595 -15.46 34.42 -16.34
C CYS A 595 -15.90 32.98 -16.09
N VAL A 596 -16.81 32.47 -16.90
CA VAL A 596 -17.14 31.05 -16.95
C VAL A 596 -16.44 30.46 -18.16
N GLU A 597 -15.64 29.42 -17.93
CA GLU A 597 -14.89 28.71 -18.94
C GLU A 597 -15.40 27.27 -18.98
N VAL A 598 -16.05 26.90 -20.07
CA VAL A 598 -16.60 25.57 -20.28
C VAL A 598 -15.69 24.80 -21.22
N THR A 599 -15.26 23.63 -20.76
CA THR A 599 -14.39 22.73 -21.52
C THR A 599 -15.23 21.72 -22.28
N SER A 600 -15.17 21.76 -23.61
CA SER A 600 -15.94 20.88 -24.49
C SER A 600 -15.23 19.58 -24.85
N MET A 601 -16.00 18.58 -25.35
CA MET A 601 -15.56 17.25 -25.79
C MET A 601 -14.37 17.27 -26.80
N GLN A 602 -14.01 18.43 -27.36
CA GLN A 602 -12.84 18.63 -28.25
C GLN A 602 -11.68 19.44 -27.63
N LEU A 603 -11.61 19.65 -26.31
CA LEU A 603 -10.71 20.64 -25.68
C LEU A 603 -10.91 22.09 -26.20
N ARG A 604 -12.03 22.39 -26.88
CA ARG A 604 -12.38 23.79 -27.19
C ARG A 604 -12.84 24.47 -25.90
N HIS A 605 -12.15 25.56 -25.57
CA HIS A 605 -12.45 26.39 -24.40
C HIS A 605 -13.47 27.45 -24.81
N ASN A 606 -14.74 27.25 -24.44
CA ASN A 606 -15.73 28.32 -24.56
C ASN A 606 -15.67 29.16 -23.30
N LYS A 607 -15.33 30.44 -23.44
CA LYS A 607 -15.18 31.35 -22.32
C LYS A 607 -16.05 32.59 -22.55
N ASP A 608 -16.89 32.90 -21.57
CA ASP A 608 -17.63 34.16 -21.52
C ASP A 608 -17.42 34.83 -20.16
N CYS A 609 -17.41 36.16 -20.14
CA CYS A 609 -17.09 36.94 -18.95
C CYS A 609 -18.05 38.12 -18.77
N VAL A 610 -18.52 38.30 -17.54
CA VAL A 610 -19.32 39.44 -17.10
C VAL A 610 -18.58 40.29 -16.08
N ASN A 611 -18.77 41.60 -16.16
CA ASN A 611 -18.30 42.54 -15.15
C ASN A 611 -19.45 42.87 -14.20
N VAL A 612 -19.20 42.78 -12.90
CA VAL A 612 -20.20 43.01 -11.86
C VAL A 612 -19.59 43.84 -10.74
N THR A 613 -20.36 44.80 -10.21
CA THR A 613 -19.95 45.62 -9.05
C THR A 613 -20.84 45.26 -7.88
N THR A 614 -20.26 44.81 -6.77
CA THR A 614 -21.02 44.49 -5.55
C THR A 614 -21.70 45.75 -5.00
N LYS A 615 -22.85 45.57 -4.34
CA LYS A 615 -23.56 46.70 -3.72
C LYS A 615 -22.73 47.29 -2.57
N GLY A 616 -22.91 48.56 -2.28
CA GLY A 616 -22.40 49.14 -1.03
C GLY A 616 -23.09 48.50 0.18
N LEU A 617 -22.41 48.50 1.32
CA LEU A 617 -23.08 48.33 2.61
C LEU A 617 -24.11 49.45 2.71
N ALA A 618 -25.39 49.09 2.70
CA ALA A 618 -26.45 50.05 2.98
C ALA A 618 -26.30 50.49 4.44
N TYR A 619 -25.60 51.60 4.66
CA TYR A 619 -25.75 52.33 5.91
C TYR A 619 -27.14 52.92 5.84
N THR A 620 -28.06 52.38 6.62
CA THR A 620 -29.29 53.10 6.94
C THR A 620 -28.84 54.38 7.61
N VAL A 621 -28.87 55.49 6.87
CA VAL A 621 -29.01 56.80 7.50
C VAL A 621 -30.38 56.73 8.15
N GLU A 622 -30.41 56.34 9.42
CA GLU A 622 -31.51 56.73 10.29
C GLU A 622 -31.66 58.23 10.09
N SER A 623 -32.81 58.62 9.54
CA SER A 623 -33.26 60.00 9.58
C SER A 623 -33.04 60.48 11.00
N SER A 624 -32.22 61.52 11.16
CA SER A 624 -32.01 62.26 12.40
C SER A 624 -33.36 62.55 13.05
N GLU A 625 -33.82 61.66 13.93
CA GLU A 625 -34.86 61.99 14.90
C GLU A 625 -34.25 63.06 15.82
N LYS A 626 -34.84 64.25 15.77
CA LYS A 626 -34.58 65.30 16.74
C LYS A 626 -34.92 64.73 18.11
N TRP A 627 -33.90 64.35 18.87
CA TRP A 627 -34.05 64.06 20.29
C TRP A 627 -34.60 65.31 20.98
N ASP A 628 -35.80 65.18 21.55
CA ASP A 628 -36.46 66.25 22.30
C ASP A 628 -35.51 66.82 23.35
N THR A 629 -35.41 68.14 23.40
CA THR A 629 -34.61 68.92 24.37
C THR A 629 -34.88 68.54 25.83
N VAL A 630 -36.02 67.88 26.10
CA VAL A 630 -36.41 67.33 27.39
C VAL A 630 -35.55 66.14 27.82
N VAL A 631 -35.13 65.27 26.90
CA VAL A 631 -34.32 64.06 27.22
C VAL A 631 -32.88 64.44 27.54
N MET A 632 -32.32 65.42 26.82
CA MET A 632 -30.98 65.95 27.10
C MET A 632 -30.94 66.69 28.45
N ALA A 633 -32.00 67.42 28.79
CA ALA A 633 -32.13 68.07 30.10
C ALA A 633 -32.26 67.04 31.24
N ALA A 634 -33.04 65.97 31.05
CA ALA A 634 -33.18 64.90 32.03
C ALA A 634 -31.86 64.14 32.27
N CYS A 635 -31.10 63.88 31.21
CA CYS A 635 -29.77 63.26 31.32
C CYS A 635 -28.77 64.18 32.04
N ALA A 636 -28.77 65.49 31.75
CA ALA A 636 -27.92 66.45 32.44
C ALA A 636 -28.24 66.55 33.94
N VAL A 637 -29.52 66.54 34.32
CA VAL A 637 -29.95 66.51 35.72
C VAL A 637 -29.51 65.20 36.40
N LEU A 638 -29.63 64.06 35.72
CA LEU A 638 -29.18 62.77 36.24
C LEU A 638 -27.66 62.74 36.49
N PHE A 639 -26.86 63.29 35.57
CA PHE A 639 -25.41 63.39 35.75
C PHE A 639 -25.03 64.32 36.91
N ILE A 640 -25.75 65.42 37.13
CA ILE A 640 -25.54 66.30 38.28
C ILE A 640 -25.88 65.58 39.60
N VAL A 641 -26.99 64.84 39.63
CA VAL A 641 -27.39 64.06 40.82
C VAL A 641 -26.36 62.98 41.15
N VAL A 642 -25.84 62.27 40.15
CA VAL A 642 -24.78 61.26 40.33
C VAL A 642 -23.48 61.91 40.80
N ALA A 643 -23.08 63.05 40.25
CA ALA A 643 -21.87 63.76 40.67
C ALA A 643 -21.94 64.26 42.12
N VAL A 644 -23.11 64.75 42.54
CA VAL A 644 -23.36 65.17 43.93
C VAL A 644 -23.36 63.95 44.86
N ALA A 645 -24.00 62.84 44.47
CA ALA A 645 -23.98 61.59 45.24
C ALA A 645 -22.54 61.04 45.41
N CYS A 646 -21.75 61.04 44.33
CA CYS A 646 -20.34 60.65 44.39
C CYS A 646 -19.50 61.57 45.29
N SER A 647 -19.76 62.88 45.30
CA SER A 647 -19.06 63.82 46.20
C SER A 647 -19.45 63.64 47.67
N ILE A 648 -20.71 63.30 47.96
CA ILE A 648 -21.17 62.98 49.33
C ILE A 648 -20.55 61.64 49.80
N ILE A 649 -20.45 60.64 48.92
CA ILE A 649 -19.79 59.37 49.22
C ILE A 649 -18.28 59.57 49.45
N TYR A 650 -17.62 60.40 48.63
CA TYR A 650 -16.20 60.71 48.78
C TYR A 650 -15.90 61.43 50.10
N THR A 651 -16.70 62.43 50.48
CA THR A 651 -16.54 63.15 51.75
C THR A 651 -16.85 62.28 52.98
N SER A 652 -17.81 61.35 52.86
CA SER A 652 -18.10 60.34 53.88
C SER A 652 -16.94 59.35 54.09
N LEU A 653 -16.37 58.82 52.99
CA LEU A 653 -15.24 57.88 53.02
C LEU A 653 -13.94 58.53 53.51
N GLN A 654 -13.71 59.81 53.20
CA GLN A 654 -12.54 60.56 53.69
C GLN A 654 -12.62 60.85 55.20
N SER A 655 -13.83 60.99 55.76
CA SER A 655 -14.05 61.11 57.21
C SER A 655 -13.81 59.79 57.97
N GLN A 656 -14.14 58.64 57.35
CA GLN A 656 -13.89 57.31 57.92
C GLN A 656 -12.42 56.89 57.84
N HIS A 657 -11.67 57.37 56.84
CA HIS A 657 -10.23 57.10 56.71
C HIS A 657 -9.38 57.84 57.75
N PHE A 658 -9.87 58.96 58.29
CA PHE A 658 -9.20 59.70 59.36
C PHE A 658 -9.38 59.02 60.74
N TYR A 659 -10.51 58.32 60.95
CA TYR A 659 -10.78 57.56 62.18
C TYR A 659 -10.13 56.16 62.21
N ARG A 660 -9.84 55.56 61.05
CA ARG A 660 -9.25 54.20 60.96
C ARG A 660 -7.71 54.17 61.01
N LYS A 661 -7.04 55.34 61.05
CA LYS A 661 -5.57 55.45 61.14
C LYS A 661 -5.04 55.59 62.58
N LEU A 662 -5.90 55.38 63.59
CA LEU A 662 -5.58 55.55 65.02
C LEU A 662 -5.78 54.27 65.86
N MET A 663 -6.05 53.12 65.25
CA MET A 663 -6.25 51.86 65.97
C MET A 663 -5.71 50.66 65.17
N VAL A 664 -4.86 49.89 65.85
CA VAL A 664 -4.44 48.50 65.57
C VAL A 664 -3.20 48.31 64.71
N ASP A 665 -2.08 48.45 65.42
CA ASP A 665 -0.87 47.65 65.33
C ASP A 665 -1.14 46.18 65.74
N GLN A 666 -0.25 45.28 65.31
CA GLN A 666 -0.09 43.86 65.66
C GLN A 666 -0.83 42.73 64.90
N THR A 667 0.04 41.85 64.42
CA THR A 667 0.04 40.36 64.44
C THR A 667 -0.32 39.54 63.20
N GLU A 668 0.62 38.63 62.93
CA GLU A 668 0.76 37.66 61.85
C GLU A 668 -0.17 36.44 61.97
N SER A 669 -0.44 35.78 60.84
CA SER A 669 -0.03 34.39 60.54
C SER A 669 -1.08 33.52 59.81
N MET A 670 -0.56 32.80 58.79
CA MET A 670 -0.82 31.40 58.41
C MET A 670 -2.12 30.94 57.70
N LEU A 671 -1.87 30.38 56.50
CA LEU A 671 -2.40 29.13 55.88
C LEU A 671 -3.88 29.02 55.42
N GLY A 672 -4.03 28.61 54.14
CA GLY A 672 -5.12 27.70 53.70
C GLY A 672 -5.83 28.11 52.39
N PRO A 673 -5.96 27.23 51.37
CA PRO A 673 -6.15 27.65 49.97
C PRO A 673 -7.56 27.38 49.38
N SER A 674 -7.69 27.82 48.11
CA SER A 674 -8.65 27.40 47.05
C SER A 674 -9.88 28.28 46.84
N THR A 675 -9.87 29.09 45.78
CA THR A 675 -10.71 28.94 44.56
C THR A 675 -10.49 30.12 43.58
N ARG A 676 -10.32 29.81 42.28
CA ARG A 676 -10.37 30.74 41.11
C ARG A 676 -11.86 31.12 40.84
N PRO A 677 -12.22 32.22 40.12
CA PRO A 677 -11.61 32.62 38.84
C PRO A 677 -11.62 34.13 38.46
N SER A 678 -11.00 34.38 37.31
CA SER A 678 -11.28 35.44 36.32
C SER A 678 -11.09 36.92 36.71
N SER A 679 -10.10 37.56 36.11
CA SER A 679 -10.33 38.82 35.41
C SER A 679 -9.31 39.01 34.29
N ALA A 680 -9.83 39.56 33.20
CA ALA A 680 -9.13 39.92 31.99
C ALA A 680 -8.24 41.15 32.19
N SER A 681 -7.17 41.21 31.40
CA SER A 681 -6.51 42.40 30.84
C SER A 681 -5.09 41.96 30.46
N SER A 682 -4.46 42.40 29.39
CA SER A 682 -4.81 43.21 28.23
C SER A 682 -3.54 43.24 27.39
N LEU A 683 -3.67 43.18 26.06
CA LEU A 683 -2.76 43.79 25.09
C LEU A 683 -1.28 43.41 25.17
N THR A 684 -0.90 42.44 24.34
CA THR A 684 0.19 42.65 23.38
C THR A 684 -0.23 42.06 22.04
N GLU A 685 -0.49 42.95 21.08
CA GLU A 685 -0.59 42.63 19.66
C GLU A 685 0.67 41.89 19.21
N LEU A 686 0.51 40.65 18.77
CA LEU A 686 1.34 40.10 17.71
C LEU A 686 0.41 39.81 16.54
N CYS A 687 0.52 40.64 15.50
CA CYS A 687 -0.02 40.34 14.19
C CYS A 687 0.64 39.05 13.68
N VAL A 688 -0.10 37.93 13.73
CA VAL A 688 0.23 36.73 12.95
C VAL A 688 -0.67 36.75 11.73
N ALA A 689 -0.06 36.96 10.58
CA ALA A 689 -0.70 36.89 9.28
C ALA A 689 -1.15 35.43 9.03
N GLY A 690 -2.37 35.11 9.44
CA GLY A 690 -3.04 33.88 9.02
C GLY A 690 -3.29 33.95 7.52
N VAL A 691 -2.64 33.07 6.75
CA VAL A 691 -2.99 32.82 5.35
C VAL A 691 -4.42 32.27 5.35
N LYS A 692 -5.37 33.13 5.03
CA LYS A 692 -6.79 32.81 4.92
C LYS A 692 -6.99 32.12 3.56
N VAL A 693 -6.83 30.80 3.51
CA VAL A 693 -7.28 30.01 2.36
C VAL A 693 -8.80 30.14 2.32
N LYS A 694 -9.32 31.02 1.46
CA LYS A 694 -10.75 31.14 1.18
C LYS A 694 -11.15 29.92 0.34
N ALA A 695 -11.51 28.83 1.00
CA ALA A 695 -12.26 27.78 0.35
C ALA A 695 -13.63 28.34 -0.08
N THR A 696 -14.00 28.12 -1.33
CA THR A 696 -15.28 28.56 -1.87
C THR A 696 -16.38 27.64 -1.36
N VAL A 697 -17.08 28.04 -0.30
CA VAL A 697 -18.26 27.32 0.20
C VAL A 697 -19.27 27.19 -0.95
N ILE A 698 -19.55 25.96 -1.37
CA ILE A 698 -20.58 25.65 -2.37
C ILE A 698 -21.91 25.54 -1.63
N ASP A 699 -22.70 26.62 -1.62
CA ASP A 699 -24.14 26.53 -1.33
C ASP A 699 -24.83 25.94 -2.58
N LEU A 700 -25.03 24.63 -2.61
CA LEU A 700 -25.99 24.01 -3.54
C LEU A 700 -27.41 24.32 -3.02
N PRO A 701 -28.37 24.68 -3.88
CA PRO A 701 -29.75 24.88 -3.45
C PRO A 701 -30.34 23.56 -2.94
N ASP A 702 -30.63 23.50 -1.63
CA ASP A 702 -31.55 22.54 -1.04
C ASP A 702 -32.91 22.72 -1.73
N ASN A 703 -33.30 21.80 -2.62
CA ASN A 703 -34.70 21.49 -2.94
C ASN A 703 -34.82 20.36 -3.98
N SER A 704 -34.81 19.11 -3.51
CA SER A 704 -35.93 18.17 -3.69
C SER A 704 -35.61 16.88 -2.94
N MET A 705 -36.19 16.73 -1.74
CA MET A 705 -36.33 15.44 -1.05
C MET A 705 -37.04 14.41 -1.91
#